data_AF-A0A2E3EDT0-F1
#
_entry.id   AF-A0A2E3EDT0-F1
#
_cell.length_a   1.000
_cell.length_b   1.000
_cell.length_c   1.000
_cell.angle_alpha   90.00
_cell.angle_beta   90.00
_cell.angle_gamma   90.00
#
_symmetry.space_group_name_H-M   'P 1'
#
loop_
_entity.id
_entity.type
_entity.pdbx_description
1 polymer ?
#
loop_
_entity_poly.entity_id
_entity_poly.type
_entity_poly.pdbx_seq_one_letter_code
_entity_poly.pdbx_strand_id
1 'polypeptide(L)'
;MTIIRTLLTVFALITALKIATANSQELGPTNSNLSAPRAEPLSPTPKAEPLSPAPKAEPVKRPIKPPTIDDNITGEEKANNLLEYANYVYSQKQWELASSYYQKYLAIQPSTDESASAWYRLGESFLKQKAISAAEKSYLTIIEKFSSSEYFNAASYRIGSIYYSDNQYKKASTFFDAAKKTATKNNIKLSAAYYHARCLREIKENESALAAYEELSAIQNENPYREAALLTIARIYAERENNEKSIQAFLSLNNITTREDIKAEALVKSGLMSSSIGKENQAKEYLNAALNLRGGDEWKPDAQFHLIKTYYSEKNYELVVSTYTKGAYPMSETIRPKMLLMVGNSFRQLQRHRDAVGVYIMLREHYPASKEASESEYRKLLSLFSLRSRNIPKYVDNFVEWQKPRDSDHKNIDMALLLKAEHYFNKKQYSESGNSYDEIRISNIPSDLRGSTLYKRGWAHTESKNHRKSITAFSEFISAYPDEKRVSNALAKRALSYRAIEDYTSALQDLNLIISKHPESESTELAYQQIALIKGHQQDYRGMIDHYQKLIDTFPDSSANAEAYFWIGWGQFELKNFNGSSTALRKARELNRSAYHDRATLRIILAEYSQQKVEAVRKEMEILRQKIHNVKIPPQINLWLGINLFDNGNYQEASTYLSTASNPQEPKTTQAVIWKYLGQAHLFTGKYKEAIKAFDFYLETNQPSNNRARVLHDKSAALLALKKFKAAETAVENGLTLQPKSRTYGMLCLLWGEIALQQGEYEKAIQRLVKPTYAIEDEKVTPAAMMKSAFAHEQINQKEKASELRTKLKEKYPNFKFKSIIPSSSGSTVTESQLN
;
A
#
# COMPACT_ATOMS: atom_id res chain seq x y z
N MET A 1 13.66 36.85 -1.40
CA MET A 1 14.69 36.49 -0.39
C MET A 1 14.86 34.98 -0.17
N THR A 2 13.84 34.15 -0.40
CA THR A 2 13.94 32.69 -0.19
C THR A 2 14.72 31.94 -1.28
N ILE A 3 14.76 32.46 -2.52
CA ILE A 3 15.48 31.85 -3.65
C ILE A 3 17.01 32.10 -3.56
N ILE A 4 17.43 33.20 -2.95
CA ILE A 4 18.86 33.56 -2.77
C ILE A 4 19.51 32.69 -1.69
N ARG A 5 18.75 32.27 -0.65
CA ARG A 5 19.25 31.34 0.38
C ARG A 5 19.46 29.91 -0.17
N THR A 6 18.62 29.45 -1.09
CA THR A 6 18.76 28.11 -1.70
C THR A 6 19.94 28.05 -2.68
N LEU A 7 20.22 29.15 -3.40
CA LEU A 7 21.38 29.25 -4.29
C LEU A 7 22.71 29.30 -3.52
N LEU A 8 22.76 29.97 -2.37
CA LEU A 8 23.96 30.01 -1.50
C LEU A 8 24.29 28.64 -0.88
N THR A 9 23.30 27.82 -0.53
CA THR A 9 23.52 26.45 -0.03
C THR A 9 23.99 25.47 -1.11
N VAL A 10 23.55 25.65 -2.36
CA VAL A 10 24.01 24.82 -3.49
C VAL A 10 25.42 25.21 -3.92
N PHE A 11 25.79 26.49 -3.84
CA PHE A 11 27.14 26.96 -4.16
C PHE A 11 28.20 26.51 -3.13
N ALA A 12 27.83 26.39 -1.85
CA ALA A 12 28.69 25.84 -0.79
C ALA A 12 28.93 24.31 -0.92
N LEU A 13 27.95 23.57 -1.44
CA LEU A 13 28.11 22.12 -1.68
C LEU A 13 29.02 21.82 -2.88
N ILE A 14 28.99 22.66 -3.92
CA ILE A 14 29.80 22.49 -5.14
C ILE A 14 31.27 22.89 -4.90
N THR A 15 31.53 23.83 -3.99
CA THR A 15 32.90 24.22 -3.60
C THR A 15 33.55 23.18 -2.68
N ALA A 16 32.78 22.51 -1.81
CA ALA A 16 33.29 21.40 -1.00
C ALA A 16 33.65 20.15 -1.83
N LEU A 17 32.90 19.85 -2.90
CA LEU A 17 33.22 18.71 -3.78
C LEU A 17 34.44 18.93 -4.69
N LYS A 18 34.76 20.18 -5.07
CA LYS A 18 35.93 20.49 -5.92
C LYS A 18 37.27 20.43 -5.18
N ILE A 19 37.28 20.57 -3.86
CA ILE A 19 38.51 20.49 -3.05
C ILE A 19 38.92 19.03 -2.82
N ALA A 20 37.98 18.08 -2.90
CA ALA A 20 38.25 16.65 -2.73
C ALA A 20 38.88 15.96 -3.96
N THR A 21 38.95 16.62 -5.12
CA THR A 21 39.47 16.01 -6.37
C THR A 21 40.82 16.57 -6.84
N ALA A 22 41.51 17.38 -6.02
CA ALA A 22 42.77 18.03 -6.42
C ALA A 22 44.06 17.38 -5.86
N ASN A 23 43.97 16.38 -4.97
CA ASN A 23 45.14 15.67 -4.46
C ASN A 23 45.07 14.17 -4.80
N SER A 24 45.28 13.85 -6.07
CA SER A 24 45.64 12.51 -6.50
C SER A 24 46.95 12.59 -7.28
N GLN A 25 48.07 12.42 -6.59
CA GLN A 25 49.34 12.02 -7.19
C GLN A 25 49.70 10.63 -6.66
N GLU A 26 49.76 9.72 -7.64
CA GLU A 26 50.42 8.42 -7.74
C GLU A 26 51.05 7.77 -6.50
N LEU A 27 50.61 6.54 -6.19
CA LEU A 27 51.40 5.52 -5.54
C LEU A 27 51.16 4.15 -6.21
N GLY A 28 52.25 3.53 -6.66
CA GLY A 28 52.33 2.20 -7.27
C GLY A 28 52.14 1.03 -6.28
N PRO A 29 52.48 -0.21 -6.68
CA PRO A 29 51.70 -1.40 -6.39
C PRO A 29 51.79 -1.90 -4.94
N THR A 30 50.67 -2.45 -4.50
CA THR A 30 50.40 -3.02 -3.18
C THR A 30 51.25 -4.25 -2.90
N ASN A 31 52.11 -4.16 -1.88
CA ASN A 31 52.67 -5.32 -1.20
C ASN A 31 51.65 -5.86 -0.19
N SER A 32 51.23 -7.10 -0.41
CA SER A 32 50.52 -7.94 0.53
C SER A 32 51.45 -8.35 1.68
N ASN A 33 51.15 -7.90 2.90
CA ASN A 33 51.52 -8.63 4.11
C ASN A 33 50.56 -8.28 5.25
N LEU A 34 49.67 -9.24 5.55
CA LEU A 34 48.87 -9.29 6.76
C LEU A 34 49.80 -9.17 7.98
N SER A 35 49.56 -8.18 8.84
CA SER A 35 50.20 -8.10 10.16
C SER A 35 49.17 -7.69 11.21
N ALA A 36 49.29 -8.36 12.35
CA ALA A 36 48.50 -8.33 13.58
C ALA A 36 48.19 -6.91 14.12
N PRO A 37 47.22 -6.76 15.06
CA PRO A 37 46.87 -5.48 15.69
C PRO A 37 48.11 -4.69 16.09
N ARG A 38 48.17 -3.46 15.56
CA ARG A 38 49.26 -2.51 15.78
C ARG A 38 49.35 -2.24 17.28
N ALA A 39 50.38 -2.79 17.93
CA ALA A 39 50.80 -2.35 19.24
C ALA A 39 50.99 -0.83 19.20
N GLU A 40 50.62 -0.15 20.29
CA GLU A 40 50.84 1.27 20.51
C GLU A 40 52.21 1.67 19.94
N PRO A 41 52.32 2.78 19.18
CA PRO A 41 53.65 3.30 18.89
C PRO A 41 54.29 3.56 20.24
N LEU A 42 55.34 2.78 20.56
CA LEU A 42 56.29 3.11 21.60
C LEU A 42 56.85 4.47 21.21
N SER A 43 56.20 5.53 21.68
CA SER A 43 56.77 6.86 21.73
C SER A 43 58.17 6.71 22.31
N PRO A 44 59.21 7.35 21.73
CA PRO A 44 60.56 7.24 22.27
C PRO A 44 60.49 7.47 23.77
N THR A 45 61.10 6.57 24.54
CA THR A 45 61.12 6.61 26.00
C THR A 45 61.33 8.04 26.45
N PRO A 46 60.37 8.67 27.18
CA PRO A 46 60.58 9.99 27.72
C PRO A 46 61.81 9.93 28.62
N LYS A 47 62.89 10.61 28.22
CA LYS A 47 64.03 10.83 29.10
C LYS A 47 63.50 11.46 30.38
N ALA A 48 63.98 11.01 31.54
CA ALA A 48 63.69 11.72 32.77
C ALA A 48 64.09 13.19 32.56
N GLU A 49 63.14 14.12 32.73
CA GLU A 49 63.45 15.52 32.49
C GLU A 49 64.56 15.94 33.45
N PRO A 50 65.61 16.63 32.97
CA PRO A 50 66.59 17.19 33.88
C PRO A 50 65.87 18.16 34.80
N LEU A 51 65.97 17.94 36.12
CA LEU A 51 65.56 18.89 37.15
C LEU A 51 65.74 20.33 36.65
N SER A 52 64.64 21.09 36.56
CA SER A 52 64.71 22.55 36.64
C SER A 52 65.45 22.90 37.92
N PRO A 53 66.36 23.89 37.88
CA PRO A 53 67.69 23.79 38.44
C PRO A 53 67.66 23.30 39.89
N ALA A 54 68.63 22.45 40.21
CA ALA A 54 69.06 22.10 41.56
C ALA A 54 68.93 23.31 42.50
N PRO A 55 68.81 23.12 43.83
CA PRO A 55 69.05 24.20 44.78
C PRO A 55 70.13 25.10 44.21
N LYS A 56 69.77 26.33 43.84
CA LYS A 56 70.80 27.35 43.77
C LYS A 56 71.32 27.30 45.20
N ALA A 57 72.52 26.76 45.37
CA ALA A 57 73.44 27.44 46.22
C ALA A 57 73.44 28.84 45.63
N GLU A 58 72.59 29.72 46.17
CA GLU A 58 72.85 31.13 46.00
C GLU A 58 74.33 31.26 46.36
N PRO A 59 75.16 31.74 45.43
CA PRO A 59 76.56 31.91 45.76
C PRO A 59 76.55 32.81 46.97
N VAL A 60 76.89 32.25 48.13
CA VAL A 60 77.21 33.03 49.30
C VAL A 60 78.45 33.78 48.88
N LYS A 61 78.23 35.01 48.41
CA LYS A 61 79.15 35.98 47.79
C LYS A 61 79.25 35.94 46.26
N ARG A 62 79.09 37.14 45.68
CA ARG A 62 79.36 37.49 44.28
C ARG A 62 80.78 37.04 43.87
N PRO A 63 81.03 36.72 42.58
CA PRO A 63 82.37 36.32 42.14
C PRO A 63 83.37 37.46 42.38
N ILE A 64 84.30 37.22 43.29
CA ILE A 64 85.55 37.97 43.44
C ILE A 64 86.42 37.61 42.22
N LYS A 65 87.41 38.45 41.86
CA LYS A 65 88.43 38.19 40.81
C LYS A 65 88.82 36.70 40.76
N PRO A 66 89.16 36.14 39.57
CA PRO A 66 89.56 34.74 39.45
C PRO A 66 90.61 34.43 40.52
N PRO A 67 90.35 33.48 41.43
CA PRO A 67 91.31 33.16 42.49
C PRO A 67 92.61 32.73 41.82
N THR A 68 93.71 33.40 42.16
CA THR A 68 95.06 33.05 41.68
C THR A 68 95.50 31.78 42.39
N ILE A 69 95.60 30.68 41.66
CA ILE A 69 96.19 29.44 42.17
C ILE A 69 97.71 29.63 42.15
N ASP A 70 98.28 30.13 43.26
CA ASP A 70 99.73 30.15 43.46
C ASP A 70 100.19 28.73 43.81
N ASP A 71 101.17 28.21 43.07
CA ASP A 71 101.71 26.86 43.25
C ASP A 71 102.42 26.66 44.60
N ASN A 72 102.77 27.76 45.29
CA ASN A 72 103.45 27.75 46.59
C ASN A 72 102.53 27.55 47.80
N ILE A 73 101.20 27.56 47.61
CA ILE A 73 100.22 27.34 48.68
C ILE A 73 100.04 25.82 48.87
N THR A 74 100.09 25.34 50.13
CA THR A 74 100.01 23.89 50.45
C THR A 74 98.87 23.59 51.43
N GLY A 75 98.34 22.36 51.38
CA GLY A 75 97.28 21.91 52.30
C GLY A 75 95.90 22.48 52.00
N GLU A 76 95.19 22.90 53.06
CA GLU A 76 93.78 23.32 53.05
C GLU A 76 93.52 24.58 52.22
N GLU A 77 94.44 25.54 52.23
CA GLU A 77 94.31 26.79 51.46
C GLU A 77 94.37 26.55 49.95
N LYS A 78 95.18 25.59 49.49
CA LYS A 78 95.22 25.15 48.09
C LYS A 78 93.90 24.49 47.68
N ALA A 79 93.32 23.67 48.55
CA ALA A 79 92.05 23.00 48.30
C ALA A 79 90.91 24.03 48.16
N ASN A 80 90.83 25.03 49.05
CA ASN A 80 89.82 26.09 48.97
C ASN A 80 89.91 26.89 47.67
N ASN A 81 91.11 27.31 47.25
CA ASN A 81 91.30 28.02 45.97
C ASN A 81 90.91 27.18 44.75
N LEU A 82 91.23 25.87 44.76
CA LEU A 82 90.84 24.94 43.70
C LEU A 82 89.33 24.77 43.62
N LEU A 83 88.64 24.67 44.76
CA LEU A 83 87.19 24.55 44.81
C LEU A 83 86.50 25.83 44.33
N GLU A 84 86.97 27.01 44.75
CA GLU A 84 86.45 28.30 44.29
C GLU A 84 86.63 28.49 42.78
N TYR A 85 87.82 28.17 42.26
CA TYR A 85 88.07 28.21 40.82
C TYR A 85 87.19 27.23 40.05
N ALA A 86 87.05 25.98 40.53
CA ALA A 86 86.18 24.97 39.94
C ALA A 86 84.71 25.43 39.89
N ASN A 87 84.24 26.05 40.97
CA ASN A 87 82.90 26.64 41.06
C ASN A 87 82.71 27.79 40.07
N TYR A 88 83.71 28.66 39.91
CA TYR A 88 83.69 29.75 38.94
C TYR A 88 83.58 29.21 37.51
N VAL A 89 84.47 28.31 37.09
CA VAL A 89 84.43 27.77 35.71
C VAL A 89 83.18 26.92 35.45
N TYR A 90 82.65 26.24 36.47
CA TYR A 90 81.36 25.56 36.42
C TYR A 90 80.21 26.54 36.15
N SER A 91 80.21 27.71 36.81
CA SER A 91 79.21 28.77 36.57
C SER A 91 79.28 29.35 35.15
N GLN A 92 80.48 29.34 34.55
CA GLN A 92 80.72 29.74 33.15
C GLN A 92 80.39 28.62 32.13
N LYS A 93 79.84 27.48 32.58
CA LYS A 93 79.50 26.31 31.75
C LYS A 93 80.70 25.68 31.04
N GLN A 94 81.92 25.91 31.54
CA GLN A 94 83.15 25.30 31.02
C GLN A 94 83.34 23.92 31.68
N TRP A 95 82.57 22.92 31.21
CA TRP A 95 82.42 21.63 31.89
C TRP A 95 83.72 20.83 32.01
N GLU A 96 84.53 20.79 30.95
CA GLU A 96 85.82 20.06 30.93
C GLU A 96 86.80 20.63 31.97
N LEU A 97 86.94 21.97 31.96
CA LEU A 97 87.78 22.68 32.90
C LEU A 97 87.26 22.49 34.33
N ALA A 98 85.95 22.63 34.54
CA ALA A 98 85.31 22.40 35.83
C ALA A 98 85.58 20.97 36.34
N SER A 99 85.41 19.93 35.52
CA SER A 99 85.71 18.56 35.92
C SER A 99 87.17 18.37 36.32
N SER A 100 88.12 18.95 35.57
CA SER A 100 89.55 18.87 35.90
C SER A 100 89.86 19.51 37.25
N TYR A 101 89.34 20.70 37.52
CA TYR A 101 89.61 21.40 38.78
C TYR A 101 88.88 20.78 39.98
N TYR A 102 87.66 20.25 39.82
CA TYR A 102 87.03 19.46 40.88
C TYR A 102 87.82 18.19 41.19
N GLN A 103 88.36 17.48 40.18
CA GLN A 103 89.22 16.32 40.41
C GLN A 103 90.50 16.69 41.18
N LYS A 104 91.14 17.82 40.85
CA LYS A 104 92.31 18.34 41.59
C LYS A 104 91.97 18.65 43.04
N TYR A 105 90.83 19.28 43.30
CA TYR A 105 90.33 19.53 44.65
C TYR A 105 90.09 18.23 45.43
N LEU A 106 89.35 17.30 44.83
CA LEU A 106 88.98 16.02 45.45
C LEU A 106 90.17 15.08 45.67
N ALA A 107 91.30 15.28 44.97
CA ALA A 107 92.54 14.57 45.25
C ALA A 107 93.20 15.00 46.57
N ILE A 108 92.97 16.24 47.01
CA ILE A 108 93.51 16.79 48.26
C ILE A 108 92.52 16.58 49.40
N GLN A 109 91.24 16.88 49.18
CA GLN A 109 90.15 16.74 50.14
C GLN A 109 89.05 15.83 49.57
N PRO A 110 89.17 14.50 49.74
CA PRO A 110 88.21 13.55 49.15
C PRO A 110 86.95 13.30 49.97
N SER A 111 86.93 13.67 51.27
CA SER A 111 85.92 13.21 52.25
C SER A 111 85.47 14.28 53.27
N THR A 112 85.57 15.58 52.95
CA THR A 112 85.03 16.67 53.78
C THR A 112 83.56 16.95 53.44
N ASP A 113 82.84 17.67 54.30
CA ASP A 113 81.44 18.03 54.02
C ASP A 113 81.28 18.80 52.69
N GLU A 114 82.27 19.65 52.36
CA GLU A 114 82.36 20.37 51.09
C GLU A 114 82.67 19.46 49.89
N SER A 115 83.38 18.33 50.11
CA SER A 115 83.67 17.35 49.06
C SER A 115 82.40 16.79 48.42
N ALA A 116 81.30 16.64 49.17
CA ALA A 116 80.04 16.15 48.62
C ALA A 116 79.49 17.08 47.51
N SER A 117 79.61 18.41 47.72
CA SER A 117 79.21 19.41 46.71
C SER A 117 80.09 19.37 45.47
N ALA A 118 81.40 19.14 45.65
CA ALA A 118 82.36 19.04 44.57
C ALA A 118 82.18 17.75 43.76
N TRP A 119 81.96 16.60 44.42
CA TRP A 119 81.61 15.33 43.78
C TRP A 119 80.33 15.45 42.96
N TYR A 120 79.31 16.16 43.47
CA TYR A 120 78.06 16.36 42.74
C TYR A 120 78.25 17.21 41.48
N ARG A 121 78.96 18.33 41.60
CA ARG A 121 79.24 19.23 40.46
C ARG A 121 80.20 18.59 39.45
N LEU A 122 81.12 17.74 39.90
CA LEU A 122 81.94 16.90 39.03
C LEU A 122 81.06 15.93 38.23
N GLY A 123 80.12 15.25 38.88
CA GLY A 123 79.13 14.39 38.22
C GLY A 123 78.30 15.16 37.18
N GLU A 124 77.82 16.36 37.50
CA GLU A 124 77.02 17.18 36.58
C GLU A 124 77.87 17.63 35.38
N SER A 125 79.13 18.04 35.60
CA SER A 125 80.08 18.36 34.53
C SER A 125 80.31 17.18 33.59
N PHE A 126 80.47 15.97 34.13
CA PHE A 126 80.59 14.76 33.31
C PHE A 126 79.32 14.43 32.54
N LEU A 127 78.12 14.60 33.13
CA LEU A 127 76.86 14.45 32.39
C LEU A 127 76.77 15.43 31.23
N LYS A 128 77.19 16.68 31.40
CA LYS A 128 77.19 17.69 30.32
C LYS A 128 78.20 17.37 29.22
N GLN A 129 79.30 16.70 29.56
CA GLN A 129 80.27 16.14 28.61
C GLN A 129 79.82 14.81 27.97
N LYS A 130 78.65 14.28 28.36
CA LYS A 130 78.14 12.95 27.97
C LYS A 130 79.00 11.79 28.47
N ALA A 131 79.89 12.02 29.43
CA ALA A 131 80.70 10.99 30.08
C ALA A 131 79.89 10.30 31.20
N ILE A 132 78.90 9.48 30.82
CA ILE A 132 77.90 8.92 31.74
C ILE A 132 78.53 8.05 32.84
N SER A 133 79.46 7.14 32.51
CA SER A 133 80.09 6.26 33.50
C SER A 133 80.93 7.03 34.53
N ALA A 134 81.58 8.12 34.11
CA ALA A 134 82.35 8.98 35.02
C ALA A 134 81.42 9.79 35.95
N ALA A 135 80.28 10.24 35.42
CA ALA A 135 79.24 10.89 36.22
C ALA A 135 78.63 9.93 37.25
N GLU A 136 78.26 8.71 36.83
CA GLU A 136 77.73 7.67 37.70
C GLU A 136 78.67 7.38 38.87
N LYS A 137 79.97 7.17 38.60
CA LYS A 137 80.99 6.94 39.65
C LYS A 137 81.08 8.11 40.64
N SER A 138 80.99 9.35 40.14
CA SER A 138 81.04 10.55 40.97
C SER A 138 79.83 10.64 41.91
N TYR A 139 78.63 10.32 41.42
CA TYR A 139 77.43 10.28 42.26
C TYR A 139 77.40 9.10 43.23
N LEU A 140 77.89 7.91 42.84
CA LEU A 140 77.93 6.73 43.72
C LEU A 140 78.85 7.00 44.91
N THR A 141 79.95 7.71 44.68
CA THR A 141 80.87 8.16 45.74
C THR A 141 80.13 9.00 46.79
N ILE A 142 79.16 9.83 46.38
CA ILE A 142 78.33 10.62 47.31
C ILE A 142 77.45 9.71 48.16
N ILE A 143 76.79 8.73 47.52
CA ILE A 143 75.90 7.79 48.21
C ILE A 143 76.66 6.91 49.20
N GLU A 144 77.88 6.47 48.85
CA GLU A 144 78.70 5.59 49.68
C GLU A 144 79.36 6.31 50.86
N LYS A 145 79.86 7.54 50.65
CA LYS A 145 80.71 8.22 51.64
C LYS A 145 80.05 9.38 52.37
N PHE A 146 78.94 9.92 51.86
CA PHE A 146 78.35 11.16 52.34
C PHE A 146 76.83 11.01 52.58
N SER A 147 76.45 10.01 53.36
CA SER A 147 75.05 9.66 53.63
C SER A 147 74.25 10.73 54.37
N SER A 148 74.91 11.61 55.13
CA SER A 148 74.30 12.77 55.83
C SER A 148 74.26 14.06 54.99
N SER A 149 74.87 14.09 53.79
CA SER A 149 75.00 15.31 53.00
C SER A 149 73.69 15.75 52.36
N GLU A 150 73.47 17.06 52.23
CA GLU A 150 72.34 17.61 51.47
C GLU A 150 72.35 17.18 49.99
N TYR A 151 73.50 16.76 49.45
CA TYR A 151 73.64 16.28 48.07
C TYR A 151 73.28 14.79 47.90
N PHE A 152 73.09 14.03 48.98
CA PHE A 152 72.78 12.60 48.93
C PHE A 152 71.50 12.32 48.13
N ASN A 153 70.44 13.09 48.38
CA ASN A 153 69.15 12.93 47.70
C ASN A 153 69.24 13.30 46.20
N ALA A 154 69.99 14.35 45.85
CA ALA A 154 70.18 14.81 44.49
C ALA A 154 71.05 13.82 43.69
N ALA A 155 72.11 13.29 44.30
CA ALA A 155 72.95 12.25 43.72
C ALA A 155 72.16 10.96 43.48
N SER A 156 71.35 10.53 44.46
CA SER A 156 70.44 9.39 44.34
C SER A 156 69.46 9.57 43.18
N TYR A 157 68.85 10.76 43.05
CA TYR A 157 67.95 11.05 41.93
C TYR A 157 68.67 11.01 40.57
N ARG A 158 69.90 11.55 40.49
CA ARG A 158 70.70 11.54 39.25
C ARG A 158 71.10 10.12 38.83
N ILE A 159 71.53 9.28 39.76
CA ILE A 159 71.82 7.86 39.47
C ILE A 159 70.56 7.11 39.06
N GLY A 160 69.45 7.32 39.77
CA GLY A 160 68.15 6.77 39.39
C GLY A 160 67.79 7.14 37.95
N SER A 161 68.02 8.39 37.56
CA SER A 161 67.78 8.88 36.20
C SER A 161 68.71 8.24 35.15
N ILE A 162 69.98 8.03 35.48
CA ILE A 162 70.95 7.33 34.61
C ILE A 162 70.46 5.89 34.36
N TYR A 163 70.18 5.13 35.41
CA TYR A 163 69.71 3.75 35.27
C TYR A 163 68.34 3.65 34.60
N TYR A 164 67.46 4.62 34.84
CA TYR A 164 66.18 4.70 34.15
C TYR A 164 66.36 4.86 32.64
N SER A 165 67.28 5.74 32.23
CA SER A 165 67.59 5.94 30.80
C SER A 165 68.27 4.74 30.15
N ASP A 166 68.92 3.89 30.95
CA ASP A 166 69.55 2.64 30.52
C ASP A 166 68.61 1.42 30.63
N ASN A 167 67.31 1.64 30.84
CA ASN A 167 66.28 0.61 31.03
C ASN A 167 66.54 -0.35 32.22
N GLN A 168 67.48 -0.02 33.12
CA GLN A 168 67.76 -0.79 34.34
C GLN A 168 66.78 -0.39 35.46
N TYR A 169 65.49 -0.61 35.21
CA TYR A 169 64.40 -0.11 36.06
C TYR A 169 64.48 -0.56 37.52
N LYS A 170 64.96 -1.79 37.79
CA LYS A 170 65.12 -2.30 39.16
C LYS A 170 66.12 -1.48 39.98
N LYS A 171 67.29 -1.18 39.39
CA LYS A 171 68.28 -0.30 40.02
C LYS A 171 67.77 1.14 40.09
N ALA A 172 67.16 1.64 39.02
CA ALA A 172 66.59 2.98 39.02
C ALA A 172 65.58 3.17 40.17
N SER A 173 64.71 2.18 40.38
CA SER A 173 63.71 2.16 41.45
C SER A 173 64.32 2.32 42.84
N THR A 174 65.43 1.60 43.14
CA THR A 174 66.09 1.68 44.45
C THR A 174 66.66 3.07 44.72
N PHE A 175 67.29 3.69 43.72
CA PHE A 175 67.87 5.03 43.88
C PHE A 175 66.80 6.12 43.90
N PHE A 176 65.70 5.99 43.15
CA PHE A 176 64.57 6.90 43.27
C PHE A 176 63.84 6.79 44.60
N ASP A 177 63.69 5.58 45.18
CA ASP A 177 63.12 5.43 46.51
C ASP A 177 64.00 6.07 47.60
N ALA A 178 65.33 5.90 47.49
CA ALA A 178 66.29 6.57 48.38
C ALA A 178 66.18 8.11 48.27
N ALA A 179 66.09 8.64 47.04
CA ALA A 179 65.89 10.07 46.80
C ALA A 179 64.54 10.56 47.37
N LYS A 180 63.46 9.80 47.20
CA LYS A 180 62.12 10.10 47.73
C LYS A 180 62.13 10.24 49.25
N LYS A 181 62.80 9.33 49.96
CA LYS A 181 62.82 9.27 51.43
C LYS A 181 63.66 10.37 52.08
N THR A 182 64.71 10.82 51.40
CA THR A 182 65.72 11.74 51.95
C THR A 182 65.63 13.17 51.39
N ALA A 183 64.77 13.42 50.40
CA ALA A 183 64.58 14.74 49.81
C ALA A 183 63.88 15.71 50.78
N THR A 184 64.53 16.84 51.07
CA THR A 184 63.96 17.95 51.85
C THR A 184 63.09 18.89 51.01
N LYS A 185 63.37 18.98 49.70
CA LYS A 185 62.60 19.80 48.76
C LYS A 185 61.44 19.02 48.15
N ASN A 186 60.24 19.61 48.21
CA ASN A 186 59.01 18.97 47.75
C ASN A 186 59.04 18.57 46.27
N ASN A 187 59.62 19.41 45.39
CA ASN A 187 59.73 19.13 43.97
C ASN A 187 60.56 17.86 43.65
N ILE A 188 61.69 17.67 44.33
CA ILE A 188 62.57 16.50 44.16
C ILE A 188 61.90 15.25 44.75
N LYS A 189 61.23 15.40 45.90
CA LYS A 189 60.49 14.31 46.52
C LYS A 189 59.39 13.77 45.59
N LEU A 190 58.62 14.67 44.97
CA LEU A 190 57.53 14.33 44.06
C LEU A 190 58.04 13.71 42.75
N SER A 191 59.12 14.25 42.17
CA SER A 191 59.71 13.67 40.95
C SER A 191 60.31 12.29 41.22
N ALA A 192 61.03 12.13 42.33
CA ALA A 192 61.59 10.85 42.74
C ALA A 192 60.48 9.80 42.97
N ALA A 193 59.40 10.19 43.65
CA ALA A 193 58.23 9.33 43.86
C ALA A 193 57.58 8.89 42.55
N TYR A 194 57.41 9.80 41.59
CA TYR A 194 56.82 9.49 40.29
C TYR A 194 57.68 8.50 39.48
N TYR A 195 58.99 8.75 39.37
CA TYR A 195 59.87 7.86 38.61
C TYR A 195 60.08 6.52 39.31
N HIS A 196 60.06 6.47 40.65
CA HIS A 196 60.02 5.22 41.40
C HIS A 196 58.77 4.39 41.04
N ALA A 197 57.59 4.98 41.13
CA ALA A 197 56.33 4.31 40.76
C ALA A 197 56.33 3.84 39.29
N ARG A 198 56.91 4.64 38.39
CA ARG A 198 57.08 4.27 36.98
C ARG A 198 58.02 3.09 36.79
N CYS A 199 59.16 3.08 37.47
CA CYS A 199 60.07 1.93 37.43
C CYS A 199 59.37 0.64 37.87
N LEU A 200 58.60 0.69 38.97
CA LEU A 200 57.84 -0.46 39.45
C LEU A 200 56.86 -0.98 38.38
N ARG A 201 56.19 -0.07 37.65
CA ARG A 201 55.32 -0.43 36.53
C ARG A 201 56.09 -1.14 35.40
N GLU A 202 57.24 -0.62 35.00
CA GLU A 202 58.08 -1.24 33.94
C GLU A 202 58.63 -2.62 34.36
N ILE A 203 58.87 -2.83 35.66
CA ILE A 203 59.27 -4.13 36.23
C ILE A 203 58.06 -5.11 36.33
N LYS A 204 56.85 -4.65 36.01
CA LYS A 204 55.57 -5.39 36.13
C LYS A 204 55.16 -5.69 37.58
N GLU A 205 55.73 -4.97 38.54
CA GLU A 205 55.28 -4.98 39.94
C GLU A 205 54.05 -4.06 40.10
N ASN A 206 52.96 -4.44 39.46
CA ASN A 206 51.78 -3.57 39.32
C ASN A 206 51.13 -3.20 40.65
N GLU A 207 51.27 -4.01 41.71
CA GLU A 207 50.72 -3.72 43.05
C GLU A 207 51.53 -2.64 43.75
N SER A 208 52.85 -2.82 43.80
CA SER A 208 53.79 -1.83 44.33
C SER A 208 53.69 -0.51 43.56
N ALA A 209 53.60 -0.58 42.23
CA ALA A 209 53.45 0.59 41.37
C ALA A 209 52.13 1.34 41.66
N LEU A 210 51.02 0.61 41.77
CA LEU A 210 49.72 1.18 42.09
C LEU A 210 49.72 1.89 43.44
N ALA A 211 50.25 1.26 44.49
CA ALA A 211 50.36 1.86 45.82
C ALA A 211 51.22 3.14 45.79
N ALA A 212 52.35 3.11 45.07
CA ALA A 212 53.23 4.28 44.93
C ALA A 212 52.56 5.42 44.14
N TYR A 213 51.78 5.12 43.10
CA TYR A 213 51.02 6.14 42.37
C TYR A 213 49.86 6.69 43.21
N GLU A 214 49.16 5.86 43.99
CA GLU A 214 48.07 6.30 44.88
C GLU A 214 48.60 7.27 45.94
N GLU A 215 49.71 6.91 46.62
CA GLU A 215 50.43 7.77 47.57
C GLU A 215 50.77 9.12 46.93
N LEU A 216 51.32 9.10 45.71
CA LEU A 216 51.67 10.31 44.97
C LEU A 216 50.43 11.15 44.61
N SER A 217 49.34 10.51 44.17
CA SER A 217 48.12 11.20 43.71
C SER A 217 47.33 11.86 44.84
N ALA A 218 47.49 11.37 46.08
CA ALA A 218 46.87 11.91 47.28
C ALA A 218 47.37 13.33 47.62
N ILE A 219 48.57 13.69 47.16
CA ILE A 219 49.14 15.04 47.32
C ILE A 219 48.47 15.98 46.31
N GLN A 220 47.48 16.75 46.78
CA GLN A 220 46.60 17.54 45.92
C GLN A 220 47.23 18.84 45.41
N ASN A 221 47.97 19.54 46.27
CA ASN A 221 48.57 20.84 45.97
C ASN A 221 50.04 20.68 45.54
N GLU A 222 50.49 21.53 44.62
CA GLU A 222 51.90 21.60 44.17
C GLU A 222 52.46 20.30 43.56
N ASN A 223 51.61 19.43 43.02
CA ASN A 223 52.02 18.15 42.44
C ASN A 223 51.90 18.12 40.90
N PRO A 224 53.00 18.36 40.16
CA PRO A 224 52.98 18.35 38.69
C PRO A 224 52.78 16.94 38.11
N TYR A 225 52.94 15.88 38.89
CA TYR A 225 52.80 14.49 38.45
C TYR A 225 51.43 13.88 38.72
N ARG A 226 50.53 14.63 39.37
CA ARG A 226 49.21 14.13 39.81
C ARG A 226 48.33 13.66 38.64
N GLU A 227 48.31 14.40 37.53
CA GLU A 227 47.55 14.04 36.32
C GLU A 227 48.05 12.71 35.73
N ALA A 228 49.37 12.59 35.53
CA ALA A 228 49.98 11.39 34.98
C ALA A 228 49.83 10.17 35.91
N ALA A 229 49.90 10.39 37.23
CA ALA A 229 49.66 9.36 38.23
C ALA A 229 48.21 8.87 38.18
N LEU A 230 47.21 9.76 38.19
CA LEU A 230 45.79 9.39 38.13
C LEU A 230 45.42 8.66 36.84
N LEU A 231 45.95 9.08 35.69
CA LEU A 231 45.75 8.37 34.43
C LEU A 231 46.32 6.95 34.50
N THR A 232 47.50 6.79 35.09
CA THR A 232 48.12 5.46 35.26
C THR A 232 47.35 4.59 36.23
N ILE A 233 46.91 5.13 37.37
CA ILE A 233 46.07 4.43 38.36
C ILE A 233 44.79 3.93 37.70
N ALA A 234 44.10 4.81 36.96
CA ALA A 234 42.85 4.47 36.30
C ALA A 234 43.05 3.32 35.29
N ARG A 235 44.11 3.38 34.48
CA ARG A 235 44.44 2.30 33.52
C ARG A 235 44.83 0.99 34.21
N ILE A 236 45.62 1.02 35.29
CA ILE A 236 45.96 -0.19 36.06
C ILE A 236 44.70 -0.83 36.65
N TYR A 237 43.79 -0.03 37.21
CA TYR A 237 42.52 -0.57 37.71
C TYR A 237 41.62 -1.12 36.59
N ALA A 238 41.63 -0.48 35.41
CA ALA A 238 40.94 -0.97 34.23
C ALA A 238 41.48 -2.33 33.75
N GLU A 239 42.81 -2.48 33.66
CA GLU A 239 43.48 -3.72 33.28
C GLU A 239 43.20 -4.87 34.26
N ARG A 240 42.96 -4.54 35.53
CA ARG A 240 42.57 -5.49 36.59
C ARG A 240 41.06 -5.75 36.66
N GLU A 241 40.28 -5.20 35.74
CA GLU A 241 38.81 -5.27 35.71
C GLU A 241 38.14 -4.72 36.99
N ASN A 242 38.85 -3.92 37.79
CA ASN A 242 38.29 -3.25 38.96
C ASN A 242 37.61 -1.94 38.53
N ASN A 243 36.41 -2.11 37.96
CA ASN A 243 35.64 -1.03 37.35
C ASN A 243 35.35 0.12 38.33
N GLU A 244 35.02 -0.17 39.59
CA GLU A 244 34.65 0.89 40.56
C GLU A 244 35.83 1.81 40.88
N LYS A 245 36.99 1.25 41.21
CA LYS A 245 38.19 2.06 41.50
C LYS A 245 38.72 2.75 40.25
N SER A 246 38.63 2.10 39.09
CA SER A 246 38.98 2.69 37.79
C SER A 246 38.14 3.93 37.49
N ILE A 247 36.81 3.83 37.62
CA ILE A 247 35.89 4.96 37.45
C ILE A 247 36.25 6.11 38.40
N GLN A 248 36.47 5.82 39.68
CA GLN A 248 36.86 6.85 40.67
C GLN A 248 38.15 7.59 40.27
N ALA A 249 39.16 6.86 39.79
CA ALA A 249 40.41 7.44 39.33
C ALA A 249 40.23 8.29 38.05
N PHE A 250 39.45 7.82 37.08
CA PHE A 250 39.14 8.59 35.86
C PHE A 250 38.31 9.85 36.16
N LEU A 251 37.34 9.80 37.07
CA LEU A 251 36.57 10.98 37.48
C LEU A 251 37.45 11.99 38.21
N SER A 252 38.36 11.52 39.06
CA SER A 252 39.36 12.37 39.72
C SER A 252 40.29 13.05 38.71
N LEU A 253 40.73 12.31 37.69
CA LEU A 253 41.52 12.83 36.58
C LEU A 253 40.76 13.90 35.79
N ASN A 254 39.50 13.64 35.44
CA ASN A 254 38.65 14.56 34.68
C ASN A 254 38.46 15.92 35.39
N ASN A 255 38.45 15.93 36.73
CA ASN A 255 38.30 17.14 37.53
C ASN A 255 39.55 18.04 37.53
N ILE A 256 40.74 17.47 37.30
CA ILE A 256 42.00 18.21 37.39
C ILE A 256 42.61 18.55 36.03
N THR A 257 42.37 17.72 35.02
CA THR A 257 42.99 17.93 33.72
C THR A 257 42.31 19.06 32.97
N THR A 258 43.05 19.82 32.16
CA THR A 258 42.49 20.79 31.19
C THR A 258 42.51 20.26 29.77
N ARG A 259 43.20 19.13 29.54
CA ARG A 259 43.38 18.49 28.24
C ARG A 259 42.13 17.74 27.81
N GLU A 260 41.50 18.17 26.72
CA GLU A 260 40.23 17.60 26.27
C GLU A 260 40.34 16.16 25.75
N ASP A 261 41.49 15.76 25.21
CA ASP A 261 41.78 14.37 24.82
C ASP A 261 41.75 13.43 26.04
N ILE A 262 42.37 13.84 27.15
CA ILE A 262 42.38 13.06 28.40
C ILE A 262 40.99 13.08 29.06
N LYS A 263 40.27 14.20 29.03
CA LYS A 263 38.88 14.26 29.53
C LYS A 263 37.99 13.29 28.75
N ALA A 264 38.11 13.28 27.42
CA ALA A 264 37.33 12.40 26.58
C ALA A 264 37.64 10.92 26.88
N GLU A 265 38.91 10.54 27.00
CA GLU A 265 39.31 9.19 27.43
C GLU A 265 38.66 8.83 28.78
N ALA A 266 38.83 9.69 29.79
CA ALA A 266 38.36 9.44 31.14
C ALA A 266 36.84 9.25 31.19
N LEU A 267 36.09 10.13 30.52
CA LEU A 267 34.63 10.05 30.46
C LEU A 267 34.15 8.83 29.67
N VAL A 268 34.78 8.51 28.53
CA VAL A 268 34.40 7.32 27.75
C VAL A 268 34.68 6.04 28.52
N LYS A 269 35.89 5.87 29.07
CA LYS A 269 36.23 4.69 29.88
C LYS A 269 35.33 4.56 31.10
N SER A 270 35.05 5.66 31.81
CA SER A 270 34.11 5.68 32.93
C SER A 270 32.71 5.26 32.50
N GLY A 271 32.25 5.73 31.34
CA GLY A 271 30.95 5.36 30.77
C GLY A 271 30.85 3.87 30.45
N LEU A 272 31.85 3.32 29.76
CA LEU A 272 31.91 1.90 29.41
C LEU A 272 31.96 0.99 30.65
N MET A 273 32.77 1.35 31.65
CA MET A 273 32.87 0.62 32.91
C MET A 273 31.61 0.74 33.76
N SER A 274 30.93 1.88 33.72
CA SER A 274 29.66 2.06 34.41
C SER A 274 28.58 1.14 33.82
N SER A 275 28.58 0.95 32.49
CA SER A 275 27.69 -0.01 31.83
C SER A 275 28.03 -1.46 32.21
N SER A 276 29.31 -1.84 32.28
CA SER A 276 29.69 -3.21 32.67
C SER A 276 29.30 -3.58 34.11
N ILE A 277 29.19 -2.60 35.02
CA ILE A 277 28.70 -2.80 36.40
C ILE A 277 27.19 -2.53 36.57
N GLY A 278 26.45 -2.39 35.47
CA GLY A 278 24.99 -2.21 35.48
C GLY A 278 24.49 -0.81 35.85
N LYS A 279 25.38 0.19 35.99
CA LYS A 279 25.05 1.60 36.28
C LYS A 279 24.78 2.37 34.98
N GLU A 280 23.74 1.96 34.25
CA GLU A 280 23.44 2.44 32.88
C GLU A 280 23.15 3.95 32.79
N ASN A 281 22.51 4.55 33.80
CA ASN A 281 22.24 6.00 33.79
C ASN A 281 23.54 6.82 33.88
N GLN A 282 24.45 6.42 34.78
CA GLN A 282 25.77 7.06 34.91
C GLN A 282 26.61 6.84 33.64
N ALA A 283 26.53 5.64 33.06
CA ALA A 283 27.17 5.36 31.78
C ALA A 283 26.75 6.37 30.70
N LYS A 284 25.43 6.56 30.53
CA LYS A 284 24.88 7.52 29.57
C LYS A 284 25.30 8.96 29.88
N GLU A 285 25.33 9.37 31.14
CA GLU A 285 25.79 10.71 31.53
C GLU A 285 27.23 10.96 31.11
N TYR A 286 28.16 10.05 31.44
CA TYR A 286 29.57 10.19 31.08
C TYR A 286 29.80 10.17 29.57
N LEU A 287 29.15 9.26 28.84
CA LEU A 287 29.28 9.19 27.38
C LEU A 287 28.70 10.44 26.69
N ASN A 288 27.59 10.99 27.19
CA ASN A 288 27.04 12.24 26.64
C ASN A 288 27.97 13.42 26.92
N ALA A 289 28.56 13.49 28.12
CA ALA A 289 29.54 14.51 28.46
C ALA A 289 30.76 14.45 27.53
N ALA A 290 31.27 13.24 27.23
CA ALA A 290 32.37 13.04 26.29
C ALA A 290 32.05 13.55 24.88
N LEU A 291 30.83 13.29 24.36
CA LEU A 291 30.41 13.78 23.04
C LEU A 291 30.28 15.31 22.96
N ASN A 292 30.05 15.98 24.09
CA ASN A 292 29.87 17.43 24.14
C ASN A 292 31.20 18.19 24.32
N LEU A 293 32.34 17.50 24.49
CA LEU A 293 33.67 18.12 24.53
C LEU A 293 34.06 18.69 23.16
N ARG A 294 34.88 19.74 23.13
CA ARG A 294 35.32 20.35 21.86
C ARG A 294 36.36 19.46 21.17
N GLY A 295 37.33 18.93 21.91
CA GLY A 295 38.37 17.99 21.47
C GLY A 295 38.12 16.53 21.88
N GLY A 296 39.16 15.71 21.76
CA GLY A 296 39.08 14.27 22.06
C GLY A 296 38.33 13.44 21.01
N ASP A 297 38.40 13.86 19.74
CA ASP A 297 37.68 13.23 18.62
C ASP A 297 38.00 11.75 18.43
N GLU A 298 39.15 11.29 18.92
CA GLU A 298 39.57 9.89 18.93
C GLU A 298 38.61 8.99 19.74
N TRP A 299 38.01 9.53 20.81
CA TRP A 299 37.16 8.80 21.75
C TRP A 299 35.65 8.96 21.48
N LYS A 300 35.27 9.99 20.73
CA LYS A 300 33.87 10.27 20.39
C LYS A 300 33.18 9.16 19.60
N PRO A 301 33.83 8.44 18.66
CA PRO A 301 33.22 7.29 17.99
C PRO A 301 32.71 6.23 18.98
N ASP A 302 33.51 5.85 19.96
CA ASP A 302 33.12 4.85 20.96
C ASP A 302 31.95 5.36 21.80
N ALA A 303 32.01 6.62 22.25
CA ALA A 303 30.91 7.22 23.00
C ALA A 303 29.59 7.22 22.22
N GLN A 304 29.65 7.61 20.94
CA GLN A 304 28.48 7.67 20.07
C GLN A 304 27.89 6.28 19.81
N PHE A 305 28.73 5.30 19.48
CA PHE A 305 28.30 3.94 19.22
C PHE A 305 27.61 3.31 20.44
N HIS A 306 28.23 3.43 21.62
CA HIS A 306 27.69 2.85 22.85
C HIS A 306 26.39 3.52 23.28
N LEU A 307 26.27 4.85 23.21
CA LEU A 307 25.01 5.54 23.46
C LEU A 307 23.90 5.10 22.51
N ILE A 308 24.19 5.03 21.20
CA ILE A 308 23.22 4.55 20.20
C ILE A 308 22.79 3.12 20.51
N LYS A 309 23.73 2.24 20.85
CA LYS A 309 23.45 0.85 21.22
C LYS A 309 22.53 0.78 22.44
N THR A 310 22.84 1.52 23.51
CA THR A 310 22.04 1.56 24.74
C THR A 310 20.64 2.10 24.47
N TYR A 311 20.52 3.26 23.84
CA TYR A 311 19.20 3.84 23.51
C TYR A 311 18.37 2.95 22.58
N TYR A 312 19.02 2.25 21.64
CA TYR A 312 18.33 1.30 20.78
C TYR A 312 17.77 0.10 21.55
N SER A 313 18.52 -0.45 22.52
CA SER A 313 18.02 -1.51 23.40
C SER A 313 16.89 -1.05 24.32
N GLU A 314 16.91 0.21 24.75
CA GLU A 314 15.82 0.86 25.50
C GLU A 314 14.61 1.22 24.64
N LYS A 315 14.69 1.00 23.31
CA LYS A 315 13.69 1.43 22.32
C LYS A 315 13.46 2.94 22.29
N ASN A 316 14.40 3.74 22.77
CA ASN A 316 14.37 5.20 22.70
C ASN A 316 14.94 5.68 21.36
N TYR A 317 14.13 5.56 20.31
CA TYR A 317 14.55 5.79 18.94
C TYR A 317 14.87 7.26 18.65
N GLU A 318 14.22 8.21 19.33
CA GLU A 318 14.51 9.64 19.23
C GLU A 318 15.93 9.95 19.73
N LEU A 319 16.35 9.36 20.86
CA LEU A 319 17.70 9.53 21.38
C LEU A 319 18.76 8.85 20.49
N VAL A 320 18.44 7.71 19.86
CA VAL A 320 19.33 7.11 18.84
C VAL A 320 19.60 8.10 17.70
N VAL A 321 18.54 8.66 17.12
CA VAL A 321 18.64 9.58 15.98
C VAL A 321 19.38 10.86 16.36
N SER A 322 19.02 11.49 17.48
CA SER A 322 19.68 12.72 17.92
C SER A 322 21.17 12.50 18.22
N THR A 323 21.53 11.37 18.83
CA THR A 323 22.94 10.99 19.10
C THR A 323 23.72 10.75 17.81
N TYR A 324 23.12 10.08 16.81
CA TYR A 324 23.72 9.88 15.50
C TYR A 324 24.01 11.22 14.79
N THR A 325 23.12 12.20 14.95
CA THR A 325 23.29 13.53 14.32
C THR A 325 24.26 14.48 15.04
N LYS A 326 24.80 14.11 16.20
CA LYS A 326 25.75 14.97 16.96
C LYS A 326 27.08 15.19 16.23
N GLY A 327 27.52 14.23 15.43
CA GLY A 327 28.77 14.34 14.68
C GLY A 327 29.03 13.12 13.81
N ALA A 328 29.79 13.33 12.73
CA ALA A 328 30.23 12.28 11.83
C ALA A 328 31.65 11.83 12.23
N TYR A 329 31.74 10.99 13.26
CA TYR A 329 33.02 10.50 13.76
C TYR A 329 33.45 9.24 12.98
N PRO A 330 34.73 9.11 12.59
CA PRO A 330 35.22 7.93 11.89
C PRO A 330 35.18 6.70 12.81
N MET A 331 34.59 5.62 12.33
CA MET A 331 34.46 4.34 13.03
C MET A 331 35.06 3.23 12.17
N SER A 332 35.48 2.14 12.82
CA SER A 332 35.97 0.94 12.12
C SER A 332 34.90 0.36 11.18
N GLU A 333 35.35 -0.36 10.15
CA GLU A 333 34.47 -1.08 9.21
C GLU A 333 33.64 -2.17 9.89
N THR A 334 33.96 -2.56 11.12
CA THR A 334 33.22 -3.56 11.90
C THR A 334 32.14 -2.96 12.80
N ILE A 335 32.30 -1.71 13.25
CA ILE A 335 31.38 -1.04 14.18
C ILE A 335 30.35 -0.19 13.43
N ARG A 336 30.79 0.53 12.40
CA ARG A 336 29.93 1.44 11.64
C ARG A 336 28.69 0.76 11.04
N PRO A 337 28.77 -0.45 10.45
CA PRO A 337 27.59 -1.14 9.93
C PRO A 337 26.53 -1.43 11.01
N LYS A 338 26.98 -1.85 12.21
CA LYS A 338 26.11 -2.13 13.37
C LYS A 338 25.36 -0.88 13.80
N MET A 339 26.08 0.24 13.91
CA MET A 339 25.47 1.53 14.21
C MET A 339 24.42 1.92 13.17
N LEU A 340 24.78 1.90 11.89
CA LEU A 340 23.89 2.31 10.80
C LEU A 340 22.63 1.44 10.75
N LEU A 341 22.73 0.14 11.01
CA LEU A 341 21.56 -0.73 11.11
C LEU A 341 20.62 -0.30 12.26
N MET A 342 21.17 -0.04 13.46
CA MET A 342 20.39 0.45 14.61
C MET A 342 19.72 1.81 14.31
N VAL A 343 20.45 2.73 13.67
CA VAL A 343 19.94 4.05 13.29
C VAL A 343 18.85 3.95 12.22
N GLY A 344 19.07 3.18 11.15
CA GLY A 344 18.08 2.96 10.09
C GLY A 344 16.80 2.32 10.64
N ASN A 345 16.95 1.35 11.55
CA ASN A 345 15.82 0.75 12.26
C ASN A 345 15.07 1.77 13.13
N SER A 346 15.80 2.64 13.83
CA SER A 346 15.21 3.69 14.66
C SER A 346 14.39 4.68 13.81
N PHE A 347 14.93 5.14 12.67
CA PHE A 347 14.17 5.97 11.74
C PHE A 347 12.87 5.29 11.27
N ARG A 348 12.93 3.98 10.98
CA ARG A 348 11.73 3.23 10.56
C ARG A 348 10.68 3.15 11.68
N GLN A 349 11.09 2.91 12.92
CA GLN A 349 10.16 2.85 14.06
C GLN A 349 9.50 4.22 14.32
N LEU A 350 10.23 5.31 14.09
CA LEU A 350 9.72 6.69 14.13
C LEU A 350 8.87 7.07 12.90
N GLN A 351 8.52 6.12 12.02
CA GLN A 351 7.81 6.35 10.76
C GLN A 351 8.53 7.31 9.78
N ARG A 352 9.81 7.60 10.02
CA ARG A 352 10.68 8.41 9.16
C ARG A 352 11.28 7.53 8.06
N HIS A 353 10.40 6.93 7.25
CA HIS A 353 10.76 5.91 6.26
C HIS A 353 11.76 6.41 5.20
N ARG A 354 11.70 7.69 4.80
CA ARG A 354 12.66 8.26 3.84
C ARG A 354 14.08 8.27 4.39
N ASP A 355 14.26 8.69 5.64
CA ASP A 355 15.56 8.73 6.30
C ASP A 355 16.10 7.31 6.52
N ALA A 356 15.22 6.38 6.93
CA ALA A 356 15.57 4.97 7.06
C ALA A 356 16.12 4.39 5.75
N VAL A 357 15.45 4.65 4.62
CA VAL A 357 15.90 4.20 3.30
C VAL A 357 17.28 4.78 2.96
N GLY A 358 17.52 6.07 3.24
CA GLY A 358 18.83 6.69 3.03
C GLY A 358 19.95 6.00 3.82
N VAL A 359 19.70 5.67 5.09
CA VAL A 359 20.67 4.96 5.93
C VAL A 359 20.92 3.53 5.45
N TYR A 360 19.88 2.80 5.02
CA TYR A 360 20.04 1.46 4.49
C TYR A 360 20.79 1.44 3.14
N ILE A 361 20.60 2.45 2.28
CA ILE A 361 21.39 2.61 1.05
C ILE A 361 22.87 2.83 1.40
N MET A 362 23.17 3.74 2.34
CA MET A 362 24.53 3.99 2.81
C MET A 362 25.20 2.72 3.34
N LEU A 363 24.46 1.93 4.11
CA LEU A 363 24.94 0.66 4.65
C LEU A 363 25.28 -0.36 3.54
N ARG A 364 24.42 -0.48 2.52
CA ARG A 364 24.65 -1.37 1.38
C ARG A 364 25.83 -0.92 0.51
N GLU A 365 25.93 0.37 0.21
CA GLU A 365 26.92 0.91 -0.72
C GLU A 365 28.34 0.91 -0.13
N HIS A 366 28.48 1.27 1.14
CA HIS A 366 29.78 1.35 1.78
C HIS A 366 30.22 0.06 2.48
N TYR A 367 29.28 -0.80 2.89
CA TYR A 367 29.58 -2.03 3.63
C TYR A 367 28.88 -3.27 3.05
N PRO A 368 28.98 -3.53 1.72
CA PRO A 368 28.19 -4.57 1.04
C PRO A 368 28.44 -5.99 1.54
N ALA A 369 29.62 -6.26 2.13
CA ALA A 369 29.98 -7.57 2.67
C ALA A 369 29.50 -7.80 4.13
N SER A 370 28.97 -6.77 4.79
CA SER A 370 28.54 -6.87 6.19
C SER A 370 27.23 -7.66 6.33
N LYS A 371 27.07 -8.39 7.45
CA LYS A 371 25.80 -9.07 7.77
C LYS A 371 24.66 -8.05 7.93
N GLU A 372 24.99 -6.88 8.44
CA GLU A 372 24.09 -5.76 8.65
C GLU A 372 23.54 -5.21 7.33
N ALA A 373 24.36 -5.10 6.29
CA ALA A 373 23.90 -4.70 4.96
C ALA A 373 22.86 -5.68 4.41
N SER A 374 23.10 -6.99 4.52
CA SER A 374 22.14 -8.03 4.13
C SER A 374 20.79 -7.88 4.84
N GLU A 375 20.82 -7.74 6.17
CA GLU A 375 19.63 -7.56 6.99
C GLU A 375 18.88 -6.25 6.67
N SER A 376 19.62 -5.20 6.30
CA SER A 376 19.05 -3.90 5.99
C SER A 376 18.25 -3.87 4.69
N GLU A 377 18.55 -4.74 3.72
CA GLU A 377 17.90 -4.73 2.41
C GLU A 377 16.40 -5.05 2.51
N TYR A 378 16.04 -6.07 3.28
CA TYR A 378 14.61 -6.38 3.52
C TYR A 378 13.92 -5.25 4.30
N ARG A 379 14.61 -4.65 5.27
CA ARG A 379 14.05 -3.54 6.07
C ARG A 379 13.84 -2.29 5.24
N LYS A 380 14.71 -2.03 4.25
CA LYS A 380 14.53 -1.01 3.23
C LYS A 380 13.27 -1.26 2.40
N LEU A 381 12.99 -2.50 2.01
CA LEU A 381 11.75 -2.85 1.30
C LEU A 381 10.51 -2.53 2.13
N LEU A 382 10.53 -2.80 3.44
CA LEU A 382 9.43 -2.43 4.36
C LEU A 382 9.20 -0.92 4.42
N SER A 383 10.27 -0.12 4.50
CA SER A 383 10.18 1.34 4.49
C SER A 383 9.66 1.86 3.15
N LEU A 384 10.14 1.32 2.03
CA LEU A 384 9.66 1.68 0.69
C LEU A 384 8.18 1.31 0.50
N PHE A 385 7.75 0.17 1.02
CA PHE A 385 6.35 -0.29 0.95
C PHE A 385 5.44 0.67 1.75
N SER A 386 5.88 1.07 2.94
CA SER A 386 5.19 2.06 3.78
C SER A 386 5.08 3.43 3.07
N LEU A 387 6.08 3.80 2.27
CA LEU A 387 6.06 5.01 1.44
C LEU A 387 5.18 4.87 0.17
N ARG A 388 4.56 3.71 -0.07
CA ARG A 388 3.79 3.39 -1.29
C ARG A 388 4.59 3.67 -2.56
N SER A 389 5.89 3.36 -2.54
CA SER A 389 6.78 3.54 -3.68
C SER A 389 6.24 2.80 -4.91
N ARG A 390 6.32 3.42 -6.08
CA ARG A 390 5.83 2.81 -7.34
C ARG A 390 6.70 1.64 -7.81
N ASN A 391 7.98 1.63 -7.41
CA ASN A 391 8.97 0.68 -7.91
C ASN A 391 9.22 -0.51 -6.96
N ILE A 392 8.31 -0.79 -6.02
CA ILE A 392 8.44 -1.92 -5.08
C ILE A 392 8.74 -3.24 -5.79
N PRO A 393 8.00 -3.62 -6.86
CA PRO A 393 8.27 -4.89 -7.54
C PRO A 393 9.72 -5.01 -8.00
N LYS A 394 10.26 -3.98 -8.66
CA LYS A 394 11.67 -3.95 -9.11
C LYS A 394 12.67 -4.09 -7.95
N TYR A 395 12.41 -3.41 -6.82
CA TYR A 395 13.30 -3.52 -5.66
C TYR A 395 13.24 -4.90 -5.00
N VAL A 396 12.06 -5.52 -4.96
CA VAL A 396 11.88 -6.90 -4.49
C VAL A 396 12.62 -7.87 -5.41
N ASP A 397 12.46 -7.74 -6.73
CA ASP A 397 13.12 -8.61 -7.71
C ASP A 397 14.64 -8.55 -7.57
N ASN A 398 15.21 -7.35 -7.47
CA ASN A 398 16.64 -7.15 -7.23
C ASN A 398 17.11 -7.77 -5.90
N PHE A 399 16.28 -7.70 -4.85
CA PHE A 399 16.60 -8.32 -3.55
C PHE A 399 16.58 -9.85 -3.65
N VAL A 400 15.58 -10.43 -4.32
CA VAL A 400 15.46 -11.88 -4.50
C VAL A 400 16.61 -12.41 -5.36
N GLU A 401 16.94 -11.75 -6.47
CA GLU A 401 18.07 -12.11 -7.35
C GLU A 401 19.40 -12.08 -6.58
N TRP A 402 19.55 -11.13 -5.65
CA TRP A 402 20.74 -11.03 -4.81
C TRP A 402 20.76 -12.08 -3.67
N GLN A 403 19.63 -12.33 -3.02
CA GLN A 403 19.58 -13.20 -1.84
C GLN A 403 19.57 -14.69 -2.20
N LYS A 404 18.84 -15.08 -3.25
CA LYS A 404 18.57 -16.49 -3.57
C LYS A 404 19.83 -17.33 -3.87
N PRO A 405 20.88 -16.84 -4.56
CA PRO A 405 22.13 -17.58 -4.75
C PRO A 405 22.97 -17.73 -3.48
N ARG A 406 22.74 -16.88 -2.46
CA ARG A 406 23.49 -16.89 -1.20
C ARG A 406 22.84 -17.79 -0.16
N ASP A 407 21.52 -17.72 -0.07
CA ASP A 407 20.70 -18.54 0.79
C ASP A 407 19.29 -18.63 0.18
N SER A 408 19.02 -19.75 -0.50
CA SER A 408 17.76 -19.98 -1.20
C SER A 408 16.58 -20.12 -0.24
N ASP A 409 16.80 -20.52 1.01
CA ASP A 409 15.75 -20.77 2.00
C ASP A 409 15.60 -19.62 3.00
N HIS A 410 16.25 -18.49 2.71
CA HIS A 410 16.17 -17.31 3.56
C HIS A 410 14.74 -16.76 3.67
N LYS A 411 14.20 -16.73 4.89
CA LYS A 411 12.82 -16.28 5.20
C LYS A 411 12.42 -14.93 4.60
N ASN A 412 13.39 -13.99 4.46
CA ASN A 412 13.09 -12.65 3.93
C ASN A 412 12.78 -12.67 2.43
N ILE A 413 13.14 -13.72 1.67
CA ILE A 413 12.78 -13.87 0.25
C ILE A 413 11.25 -13.92 0.14
N ASP A 414 10.63 -14.86 0.84
CA ASP A 414 9.18 -15.08 0.82
C ASP A 414 8.43 -13.86 1.39
N MET A 415 8.99 -13.23 2.43
CA MET A 415 8.44 -11.99 2.97
C MET A 415 8.58 -10.80 2.02
N ALA A 416 9.63 -10.72 1.19
CA ALA A 416 9.78 -9.67 0.18
C ALA A 416 8.81 -9.87 -0.99
N LEU A 417 8.65 -11.12 -1.44
CA LEU A 417 7.64 -11.50 -2.44
C LEU A 417 6.22 -11.19 -1.94
N LEU A 418 5.94 -11.39 -0.64
CA LEU A 418 4.69 -10.99 -0.04
C LEU A 418 4.46 -9.47 -0.15
N LEU A 419 5.47 -8.63 0.08
CA LEU A 419 5.36 -7.17 -0.13
C LEU A 419 5.05 -6.81 -1.59
N LYS A 420 5.65 -7.52 -2.56
CA LYS A 420 5.34 -7.36 -3.99
C LYS A 420 3.90 -7.76 -4.29
N ALA A 421 3.44 -8.91 -3.79
CA ALA A 421 2.08 -9.39 -3.98
C ALA A 421 1.04 -8.44 -3.38
N GLU A 422 1.28 -7.95 -2.16
CA GLU A 422 0.44 -6.96 -1.46
C GLU A 422 0.44 -5.59 -2.16
N HIS A 423 1.58 -5.18 -2.74
CA HIS A 423 1.66 -3.95 -3.52
C HIS A 423 0.69 -3.99 -4.70
N TYR A 424 0.75 -5.06 -5.50
CA TYR A 424 -0.15 -5.26 -6.63
C TYR A 424 -1.61 -5.44 -6.19
N PHE A 425 -1.83 -6.17 -5.09
CA PHE A 425 -3.16 -6.39 -4.53
C PHE A 425 -3.84 -5.05 -4.17
N ASN A 426 -3.12 -4.17 -3.45
CA ASN A 426 -3.62 -2.85 -3.07
C ASN A 426 -3.85 -1.91 -4.27
N LYS A 427 -3.18 -2.19 -5.41
CA LYS A 427 -3.39 -1.48 -6.68
C LYS A 427 -4.48 -2.10 -7.56
N LYS A 428 -5.15 -3.18 -7.10
CA LYS A 428 -6.13 -3.97 -7.86
C LYS A 428 -5.56 -4.60 -9.14
N GLN A 429 -4.24 -4.75 -9.19
CA GLN A 429 -3.53 -5.47 -10.26
C GLN A 429 -3.49 -6.96 -9.91
N TYR A 430 -4.65 -7.60 -9.99
CA TYR A 430 -4.84 -8.93 -9.41
C TYR A 430 -4.11 -10.06 -10.16
N SER A 431 -3.81 -9.87 -11.45
CA SER A 431 -3.04 -10.86 -12.23
C SER A 431 -1.60 -10.93 -11.72
N GLU A 432 -0.93 -9.78 -11.63
CA GLU A 432 0.44 -9.65 -11.12
C GLU A 432 0.53 -9.99 -9.63
N SER A 433 -0.50 -9.63 -8.86
CA SER A 433 -0.62 -10.02 -7.46
C SER A 433 -0.69 -11.53 -7.30
N GLY A 434 -1.57 -12.21 -8.06
CA GLY A 434 -1.70 -13.67 -8.04
C GLY A 434 -0.40 -14.37 -8.41
N ASN A 435 0.27 -13.93 -9.48
CA ASN A 435 1.57 -14.47 -9.88
C ASN A 435 2.64 -14.28 -8.79
N SER A 436 2.70 -13.10 -8.17
CA SER A 436 3.65 -12.84 -7.08
C SER A 436 3.33 -13.67 -5.83
N TYR A 437 2.05 -13.89 -5.53
CA TYR A 437 1.67 -14.82 -4.47
C TYR A 437 2.13 -16.23 -4.79
N ASP A 438 1.97 -16.72 -6.03
CA ASP A 438 2.34 -18.09 -6.44
C ASP A 438 3.83 -18.41 -6.22
N GLU A 439 4.72 -17.42 -6.27
CA GLU A 439 6.15 -17.58 -6.01
C GLU A 439 6.49 -17.81 -4.51
N ILE A 440 5.55 -17.55 -3.59
CA ILE A 440 5.77 -17.62 -2.15
C ILE A 440 5.69 -19.07 -1.64
N ARG A 441 6.71 -19.49 -0.90
CA ARG A 441 6.69 -20.72 -0.10
C ARG A 441 5.99 -20.45 1.23
N ILE A 442 4.75 -20.91 1.35
CA ILE A 442 3.89 -20.63 2.51
C ILE A 442 4.51 -21.15 3.82
N SER A 443 5.31 -22.22 3.79
CA SER A 443 6.05 -22.72 4.96
C SER A 443 7.00 -21.68 5.57
N ASN A 444 7.53 -20.77 4.76
CA ASN A 444 8.51 -19.77 5.18
C ASN A 444 7.87 -18.47 5.68
N ILE A 445 6.55 -18.33 5.50
CA ILE A 445 5.78 -17.21 6.04
C ILE A 445 5.47 -17.47 7.52
N PRO A 446 5.57 -16.46 8.41
CA PRO A 446 5.15 -16.56 9.81
C PRO A 446 3.72 -17.11 9.95
N SER A 447 3.49 -18.00 10.92
CA SER A 447 2.24 -18.77 11.03
C SER A 447 0.98 -17.90 11.12
N ASP A 448 1.09 -16.74 11.77
CA ASP A 448 0.05 -15.72 11.91
C ASP A 448 -0.35 -15.07 10.57
N LEU A 449 0.55 -15.05 9.59
CA LEU A 449 0.30 -14.46 8.27
C LEU A 449 -0.15 -15.48 7.22
N ARG A 450 0.18 -16.77 7.39
CA ARG A 450 -0.07 -17.82 6.37
C ARG A 450 -1.52 -17.89 5.91
N GLY A 451 -2.48 -17.92 6.83
CA GLY A 451 -3.91 -17.95 6.51
C GLY A 451 -4.34 -16.75 5.67
N SER A 452 -3.88 -15.54 6.05
CA SER A 452 -4.17 -14.32 5.29
C SER A 452 -3.54 -14.31 3.90
N THR A 453 -2.32 -14.83 3.76
CA THR A 453 -1.60 -14.93 2.48
C THR A 453 -2.30 -15.90 1.53
N LEU A 454 -2.70 -17.09 1.99
CA LEU A 454 -3.43 -18.06 1.17
C LEU A 454 -4.79 -17.51 0.73
N TYR A 455 -5.53 -16.90 1.66
CA TYR A 455 -6.81 -16.28 1.34
C TYR A 455 -6.67 -15.18 0.28
N LYS A 456 -5.67 -14.29 0.41
CA LYS A 456 -5.43 -13.23 -0.59
C LYS A 456 -4.88 -13.77 -1.90
N ARG A 457 -4.10 -14.84 -1.91
CA ARG A 457 -3.69 -15.57 -3.13
C ARG A 457 -4.94 -16.07 -3.87
N GLY A 458 -5.84 -16.75 -3.17
CA GLY A 458 -7.11 -17.23 -3.73
C GLY A 458 -7.97 -16.09 -4.29
N TRP A 459 -8.08 -14.99 -3.55
CA TRP A 459 -8.84 -13.81 -3.97
C TRP A 459 -8.22 -13.13 -5.20
N ALA A 460 -6.91 -12.91 -5.23
CA ALA A 460 -6.23 -12.34 -6.40
C ALA A 460 -6.48 -13.19 -7.67
N HIS A 461 -6.48 -14.51 -7.53
CA HIS A 461 -6.83 -15.41 -8.64
C HIS A 461 -8.31 -15.37 -9.03
N THR A 462 -9.24 -15.16 -8.09
CA THR A 462 -10.66 -14.96 -8.42
C THR A 462 -10.85 -13.71 -9.28
N GLU A 463 -10.28 -12.58 -8.87
CA GLU A 463 -10.47 -11.30 -9.57
C GLU A 463 -9.73 -11.25 -10.91
N SER A 464 -8.62 -11.98 -11.03
CA SER A 464 -7.92 -12.17 -12.32
C SER A 464 -8.53 -13.25 -13.21
N LYS A 465 -9.66 -13.87 -12.81
CA LYS A 465 -10.37 -14.94 -13.53
C LYS A 465 -9.56 -16.23 -13.71
N ASN A 466 -8.50 -16.39 -12.93
CA ASN A 466 -7.72 -17.63 -12.87
C ASN A 466 -8.41 -18.65 -11.96
N HIS A 467 -9.61 -19.10 -12.35
CA HIS A 467 -10.52 -19.89 -11.51
C HIS A 467 -9.87 -21.17 -10.96
N ARG A 468 -9.07 -21.89 -11.75
CA ARG A 468 -8.37 -23.10 -11.27
C ARG A 468 -7.40 -22.81 -10.13
N LYS A 469 -6.55 -21.79 -10.27
CA LYS A 469 -5.60 -21.39 -9.22
C LYS A 469 -6.32 -20.85 -7.98
N SER A 470 -7.42 -20.13 -8.18
CA SER A 470 -8.29 -19.66 -7.09
C SER A 470 -8.85 -20.82 -6.28
N ILE A 471 -9.35 -21.86 -6.96
CA ILE A 471 -9.86 -23.08 -6.32
C ILE A 471 -8.76 -23.77 -5.50
N THR A 472 -7.55 -23.94 -6.07
CA THR A 472 -6.42 -24.56 -5.35
C THR A 472 -6.08 -23.78 -4.08
N ALA A 473 -5.88 -22.46 -4.19
CA ALA A 473 -5.49 -21.63 -3.05
C ALA A 473 -6.56 -21.57 -1.95
N PHE A 474 -7.85 -21.49 -2.30
CA PHE A 474 -8.91 -21.56 -1.31
C PHE A 474 -9.05 -22.95 -0.68
N SER A 475 -8.77 -24.02 -1.42
CA SER A 475 -8.76 -25.38 -0.88
C SER A 475 -7.64 -25.60 0.13
N GLU A 476 -6.46 -25.05 -0.13
CA GLU A 476 -5.36 -25.00 0.83
C GLU A 476 -5.74 -24.18 2.08
N PHE A 477 -6.36 -23.01 1.89
CA PHE A 477 -6.80 -22.16 2.99
C PHE A 477 -7.85 -22.85 3.88
N ILE A 478 -8.91 -23.40 3.29
CA ILE A 478 -10.02 -24.02 4.02
C ILE A 478 -9.55 -25.29 4.76
N SER A 479 -8.65 -26.07 4.16
CA SER A 479 -8.15 -27.30 4.80
C SER A 479 -7.17 -27.01 5.95
N ALA A 480 -6.31 -26.01 5.81
CA ALA A 480 -5.32 -25.67 6.83
C ALA A 480 -5.85 -24.75 7.95
N TYR A 481 -6.92 -23.97 7.69
CA TYR A 481 -7.46 -22.97 8.62
C TYR A 481 -9.01 -23.05 8.74
N PRO A 482 -9.58 -24.21 9.11
CA PRO A 482 -11.03 -24.45 9.08
C PRO A 482 -11.83 -23.59 10.07
N ASP A 483 -11.21 -23.11 11.14
CA ASP A 483 -11.87 -22.33 12.20
C ASP A 483 -11.79 -20.80 11.97
N GLU A 484 -11.15 -20.36 10.90
CA GLU A 484 -11.05 -18.93 10.61
C GLU A 484 -12.39 -18.31 10.19
N LYS A 485 -12.69 -17.10 10.68
CA LYS A 485 -13.90 -16.34 10.31
C LYS A 485 -14.08 -16.15 8.79
N ARG A 486 -12.98 -16.17 8.03
CA ARG A 486 -12.96 -15.97 6.57
C ARG A 486 -13.35 -17.22 5.77
N VAL A 487 -13.52 -18.38 6.39
CA VAL A 487 -13.83 -19.65 5.70
C VAL A 487 -15.12 -19.58 4.89
N SER A 488 -16.19 -18.98 5.41
CA SER A 488 -17.44 -18.81 4.66
C SER A 488 -17.25 -17.95 3.39
N ASN A 489 -16.43 -16.90 3.46
CA ASN A 489 -16.11 -16.08 2.29
C ASN A 489 -15.22 -16.82 1.28
N ALA A 490 -14.24 -17.60 1.77
CA ALA A 490 -13.40 -18.45 0.94
C ALA A 490 -14.23 -19.52 0.20
N LEU A 491 -15.16 -20.17 0.90
CA LEU A 491 -16.13 -21.10 0.31
C LEU A 491 -16.97 -20.40 -0.75
N ALA A 492 -17.49 -19.20 -0.48
CA ALA A 492 -18.27 -18.45 -1.46
C ALA A 492 -17.45 -18.12 -2.72
N LYS A 493 -16.22 -17.62 -2.59
CA LYS A 493 -15.35 -17.30 -3.72
C LYS A 493 -14.90 -18.55 -4.48
N ARG A 494 -14.66 -19.67 -3.79
CA ARG A 494 -14.35 -20.97 -4.40
C ARG A 494 -15.55 -21.52 -5.16
N ALA A 495 -16.75 -21.46 -4.59
CA ALA A 495 -18.00 -21.83 -5.27
C ALA A 495 -18.26 -21.01 -6.53
N LEU A 496 -18.04 -19.69 -6.48
CA LEU A 496 -18.14 -18.83 -7.67
C LEU A 496 -17.12 -19.22 -8.74
N SER A 497 -15.91 -19.62 -8.34
CA SER A 497 -14.88 -20.11 -9.26
C SER A 497 -15.23 -21.47 -9.86
N TYR A 498 -15.79 -22.39 -9.07
CA TYR A 498 -16.34 -23.66 -9.56
C TYR A 498 -17.47 -23.44 -10.56
N ARG A 499 -18.41 -22.55 -10.25
CA ARG A 499 -19.51 -22.17 -11.16
C ARG A 499 -18.99 -21.59 -12.48
N ALA A 500 -17.94 -20.77 -12.44
CA ALA A 500 -17.34 -20.18 -13.63
C ALA A 500 -16.65 -21.20 -14.56
N ILE A 501 -16.23 -22.36 -14.02
CA ILE A 501 -15.72 -23.49 -14.81
C ILE A 501 -16.78 -24.57 -15.02
N GLU A 502 -18.06 -24.25 -14.78
CA GLU A 502 -19.23 -25.12 -14.93
C GLU A 502 -19.23 -26.38 -14.04
N ASP A 503 -18.40 -26.42 -13.00
CA ASP A 503 -18.43 -27.45 -11.96
C ASP A 503 -19.52 -27.11 -10.93
N TYR A 504 -20.77 -27.29 -11.33
CA TYR A 504 -21.93 -27.01 -10.49
C TYR A 504 -22.01 -27.91 -9.26
N THR A 505 -21.46 -29.13 -9.33
CA THR A 505 -21.49 -30.09 -8.21
C THR A 505 -20.64 -29.57 -7.06
N SER A 506 -19.38 -29.22 -7.32
CA SER A 506 -18.49 -28.68 -6.30
C SER A 506 -18.96 -27.31 -5.80
N ALA A 507 -19.49 -26.47 -6.70
CA ALA A 507 -20.08 -25.19 -6.30
C ALA A 507 -21.24 -25.38 -5.30
N LEU A 508 -22.19 -26.27 -5.59
CA LEU A 508 -23.31 -26.55 -4.68
C LEU A 508 -22.85 -27.13 -3.34
N GLN A 509 -21.80 -27.96 -3.32
CA GLN A 509 -21.24 -28.47 -2.06
C GLN A 509 -20.75 -27.33 -1.15
N ASP A 510 -19.94 -26.41 -1.68
CA ASP A 510 -19.43 -25.26 -0.94
C ASP A 510 -20.57 -24.35 -0.44
N LEU A 511 -21.56 -24.06 -1.29
CA LEU A 511 -22.67 -23.19 -0.92
C LEU A 511 -23.58 -23.81 0.16
N ASN A 512 -23.85 -25.11 0.08
CA ASN A 512 -24.60 -25.81 1.12
C ASN A 512 -23.82 -25.90 2.43
N LEU A 513 -22.48 -25.98 2.36
CA LEU A 513 -21.64 -25.94 3.55
C LEU A 513 -21.75 -24.59 4.26
N ILE A 514 -21.80 -23.47 3.52
CA ILE A 514 -22.03 -22.13 4.09
C ILE A 514 -23.36 -22.11 4.86
N ILE A 515 -24.46 -22.56 4.24
CA ILE A 515 -25.80 -22.53 4.88
C ILE A 515 -25.85 -23.42 6.13
N SER A 516 -25.22 -24.60 6.08
CA SER A 516 -25.31 -25.59 7.16
C SER A 516 -24.34 -25.36 8.32
N LYS A 517 -23.13 -24.84 8.05
CA LYS A 517 -22.07 -24.65 9.05
C LYS A 517 -21.81 -23.19 9.41
N HIS A 518 -22.21 -22.25 8.56
CA HIS A 518 -21.99 -20.82 8.76
C HIS A 518 -23.26 -19.99 8.51
N PRO A 519 -24.43 -20.35 9.07
CA PRO A 519 -25.71 -19.70 8.75
C PRO A 519 -25.71 -18.19 9.05
N GLU A 520 -25.04 -17.76 10.12
CA GLU A 520 -24.92 -16.35 10.53
C GLU A 520 -23.91 -15.53 9.70
N SER A 521 -23.26 -16.14 8.71
CA SER A 521 -22.25 -15.44 7.91
C SER A 521 -22.88 -14.53 6.86
N GLU A 522 -22.19 -13.42 6.54
CA GLU A 522 -22.55 -12.54 5.42
C GLU A 522 -22.56 -13.26 4.07
N SER A 523 -21.97 -14.46 3.97
CA SER A 523 -21.95 -15.26 2.75
C SER A 523 -23.20 -16.13 2.56
N THR A 524 -24.05 -16.25 3.57
CA THR A 524 -25.27 -17.08 3.52
C THR A 524 -26.29 -16.52 2.52
N GLU A 525 -26.45 -15.20 2.46
CA GLU A 525 -27.32 -14.54 1.46
C GLU A 525 -26.87 -14.89 0.04
N LEU A 526 -25.57 -14.73 -0.25
CA LEU A 526 -24.97 -15.10 -1.52
C LEU A 526 -25.15 -16.60 -1.81
N ALA A 527 -25.04 -17.46 -0.79
CA ALA A 527 -25.20 -18.89 -0.97
C ALA A 527 -26.59 -19.27 -1.45
N TYR A 528 -27.66 -18.73 -0.84
CA TYR A 528 -29.02 -18.95 -1.34
C TYR A 528 -29.20 -18.46 -2.78
N GLN A 529 -28.69 -17.25 -3.08
CA GLN A 529 -28.78 -16.69 -4.43
C GLN A 529 -28.07 -17.58 -5.47
N GLN A 530 -26.83 -17.98 -5.18
CA GLN A 530 -26.03 -18.76 -6.14
C GLN A 530 -26.57 -20.19 -6.30
N ILE A 531 -27.07 -20.83 -5.23
CA ILE A 531 -27.74 -22.14 -5.36
C ILE A 531 -28.96 -22.00 -6.26
N ALA A 532 -29.80 -20.99 -6.03
CA ALA A 532 -31.01 -20.79 -6.83
C ALA A 532 -30.67 -20.58 -8.32
N LEU A 533 -29.65 -19.76 -8.62
CA LEU A 533 -29.18 -19.57 -10.00
C LEU A 533 -28.68 -20.87 -10.65
N ILE A 534 -27.91 -21.68 -9.92
CA ILE A 534 -27.41 -22.98 -10.42
C ILE A 534 -28.58 -23.93 -10.67
N LYS A 535 -29.55 -24.00 -9.76
CA LYS A 535 -30.78 -24.81 -9.91
C LYS A 535 -31.61 -24.37 -11.10
N GLY A 536 -31.75 -23.06 -11.32
CA GLY A 536 -32.41 -22.50 -12.50
C GLY A 536 -31.72 -22.90 -13.80
N HIS A 537 -30.38 -22.88 -13.84
CA HIS A 537 -29.60 -23.36 -14.98
C HIS A 537 -29.79 -24.86 -15.24
N GLN A 538 -29.94 -25.65 -14.17
CA GLN A 538 -30.27 -27.08 -14.23
C GLN A 538 -31.76 -27.35 -14.54
N GLN A 539 -32.57 -26.31 -14.78
CA GLN A 539 -34.03 -26.37 -15.01
C GLN A 539 -34.82 -26.95 -13.81
N ASP A 540 -34.20 -27.02 -12.63
CA ASP A 540 -34.88 -27.34 -11.37
C ASP A 540 -35.57 -26.07 -10.84
N TYR A 541 -36.67 -25.70 -11.50
CA TYR A 541 -37.40 -24.48 -11.18
C TYR A 541 -38.00 -24.49 -9.76
N ARG A 542 -38.37 -25.67 -9.24
CA ARG A 542 -38.86 -25.80 -7.86
C ARG A 542 -37.73 -25.51 -6.88
N GLY A 543 -36.58 -26.16 -7.03
CA GLY A 543 -35.42 -25.90 -6.18
C GLY A 543 -34.93 -24.45 -6.27
N MET A 544 -34.96 -23.84 -7.46
CA MET A 544 -34.67 -22.40 -7.63
C MET A 544 -35.62 -21.52 -6.82
N ILE A 545 -36.94 -21.75 -6.94
CA ILE A 545 -37.96 -20.97 -6.23
C ILE A 545 -37.78 -21.12 -4.71
N ASP A 546 -37.59 -22.36 -4.22
CA ASP A 546 -37.46 -22.64 -2.80
C ASP A 546 -36.27 -21.89 -2.17
N HIS A 547 -35.12 -21.86 -2.84
CA HIS A 547 -33.92 -21.17 -2.33
C HIS A 547 -34.05 -19.65 -2.41
N TYR A 548 -34.68 -19.10 -3.46
CA TYR A 548 -34.97 -17.67 -3.51
C TYR A 548 -36.00 -17.25 -2.47
N GLN A 549 -36.99 -18.10 -2.16
CA GLN A 549 -37.94 -17.83 -1.09
C GLN A 549 -37.22 -17.84 0.26
N LYS A 550 -36.32 -18.80 0.51
CA LYS A 550 -35.48 -18.80 1.71
C LYS A 550 -34.59 -17.56 1.82
N LEU A 551 -34.04 -17.06 0.71
CA LEU A 551 -33.32 -15.78 0.70
C LEU A 551 -34.22 -14.64 1.17
N ILE A 552 -35.41 -14.51 0.60
CA ILE A 552 -36.36 -13.43 0.94
C ILE A 552 -36.80 -13.53 2.40
N ASP A 553 -37.10 -14.75 2.88
CA ASP A 553 -37.57 -14.98 4.25
C ASP A 553 -36.46 -14.70 5.29
N THR A 554 -35.21 -15.05 4.96
CA THR A 554 -34.06 -14.92 5.88
C THR A 554 -33.45 -13.51 5.82
N PHE A 555 -33.49 -12.85 4.65
CA PHE A 555 -32.91 -11.53 4.40
C PHE A 555 -33.93 -10.57 3.77
N PRO A 556 -34.94 -10.09 4.53
CA PRO A 556 -36.02 -9.24 4.00
C PRO A 556 -35.55 -7.90 3.39
N ASP A 557 -34.40 -7.39 3.83
CA ASP A 557 -33.81 -6.14 3.37
C ASP A 557 -32.72 -6.34 2.29
N SER A 558 -32.53 -7.57 1.81
CA SER A 558 -31.51 -7.89 0.80
C SER A 558 -31.75 -7.12 -0.50
N SER A 559 -30.66 -6.56 -1.06
CA SER A 559 -30.66 -5.97 -2.40
C SER A 559 -30.94 -6.99 -3.51
N ALA A 560 -30.73 -8.28 -3.24
CA ALA A 560 -31.02 -9.37 -4.16
C ALA A 560 -32.53 -9.73 -4.21
N ASN A 561 -33.37 -9.19 -3.32
CA ASN A 561 -34.80 -9.54 -3.28
C ASN A 561 -35.53 -9.23 -4.60
N ALA A 562 -35.19 -8.13 -5.28
CA ALA A 562 -35.76 -7.84 -6.60
C ALA A 562 -35.38 -8.89 -7.65
N GLU A 563 -34.14 -9.39 -7.61
CA GLU A 563 -33.68 -10.49 -8.46
C GLU A 563 -34.38 -11.81 -8.10
N ALA A 564 -34.49 -12.11 -6.81
CA ALA A 564 -35.16 -13.29 -6.30
C ALA A 564 -36.62 -13.36 -6.78
N TYR A 565 -37.39 -12.28 -6.62
CA TYR A 565 -38.77 -12.22 -7.12
C TYR A 565 -38.84 -12.33 -8.65
N PHE A 566 -37.88 -11.79 -9.39
CA PHE A 566 -37.84 -11.92 -10.83
C PHE A 566 -37.68 -13.39 -11.26
N TRP A 567 -36.71 -14.09 -10.67
CA TRP A 567 -36.46 -15.50 -10.98
C TRP A 567 -37.52 -16.43 -10.41
N ILE A 568 -38.12 -16.13 -9.24
CA ILE A 568 -39.31 -16.84 -8.76
C ILE A 568 -40.43 -16.70 -9.80
N GLY A 569 -40.70 -15.48 -10.25
CA GLY A 569 -41.69 -15.22 -11.28
C GLY A 569 -41.39 -15.92 -12.61
N TRP A 570 -40.11 -16.00 -12.98
CA TRP A 570 -39.64 -16.80 -14.11
C TRP A 570 -39.94 -18.29 -13.91
N GLY A 571 -39.51 -18.88 -12.80
CA GLY A 571 -39.70 -20.30 -12.51
C GLY A 571 -41.18 -20.68 -12.45
N GLN A 572 -42.01 -19.84 -11.84
CA GLN A 572 -43.46 -20.06 -11.78
C GLN A 572 -44.09 -20.04 -13.19
N PHE A 573 -43.57 -19.23 -14.11
CA PHE A 573 -44.01 -19.24 -15.51
C PHE A 573 -43.73 -20.57 -16.18
N GLU A 574 -42.49 -21.08 -16.04
CA GLU A 574 -42.07 -22.36 -16.61
C GLU A 574 -42.86 -23.54 -15.99
N LEU A 575 -43.23 -23.43 -14.71
CA LEU A 575 -44.11 -24.37 -14.02
C LEU A 575 -45.61 -24.20 -14.36
N LYS A 576 -45.95 -23.31 -15.32
CA LYS A 576 -47.33 -22.97 -15.74
C LYS A 576 -48.22 -22.39 -14.65
N ASN A 577 -47.65 -21.96 -13.52
CA ASN A 577 -48.35 -21.18 -12.51
C ASN A 577 -48.32 -19.69 -12.89
N PHE A 578 -49.12 -19.33 -13.88
CA PHE A 578 -49.13 -17.99 -14.45
C PHE A 578 -49.55 -16.90 -13.46
N ASN A 579 -50.45 -17.21 -12.51
CA ASN A 579 -50.88 -16.26 -11.49
C ASN A 579 -49.76 -15.95 -10.47
N GLY A 580 -49.06 -16.98 -9.99
CA GLY A 580 -47.87 -16.80 -9.15
C GLY A 580 -46.75 -16.07 -9.89
N SER A 581 -46.57 -16.39 -11.17
CA SER A 581 -45.58 -15.74 -12.04
C SER A 581 -45.80 -14.23 -12.14
N SER A 582 -47.00 -13.78 -12.55
CA SER A 582 -47.23 -12.36 -12.74
C SER A 582 -47.17 -11.58 -11.42
N THR A 583 -47.59 -12.20 -10.31
CA THR A 583 -47.49 -11.61 -8.95
C THR A 583 -46.03 -11.35 -8.56
N ALA A 584 -45.17 -12.37 -8.65
CA ALA A 584 -43.76 -12.23 -8.29
C ALA A 584 -43.00 -11.25 -9.22
N LEU A 585 -43.27 -11.30 -10.52
CA LEU A 585 -42.67 -10.37 -11.50
C LEU A 585 -43.07 -8.92 -11.26
N ARG A 586 -44.32 -8.65 -10.83
CA ARG A 586 -44.75 -7.31 -10.41
C ARG A 586 -44.00 -6.87 -9.15
N LYS A 587 -43.81 -7.79 -8.19
CA LYS A 587 -43.04 -7.48 -6.98
C LYS A 587 -41.58 -7.11 -7.28
N ALA A 588 -40.95 -7.82 -8.22
CA ALA A 588 -39.60 -7.46 -8.71
C ALA A 588 -39.55 -6.04 -9.29
N ARG A 589 -40.58 -5.64 -10.06
CA ARG A 589 -40.71 -4.28 -10.62
C ARG A 589 -40.93 -3.21 -9.54
N GLU A 590 -41.68 -3.52 -8.49
CA GLU A 590 -41.89 -2.61 -7.36
C GLU A 590 -40.59 -2.32 -6.62
N LEU A 591 -39.81 -3.37 -6.33
CA LEU A 591 -38.55 -3.26 -5.59
C LEU A 591 -37.44 -2.59 -6.40
N ASN A 592 -37.34 -2.89 -7.69
CA ASN A 592 -36.36 -2.25 -8.57
C ASN A 592 -36.91 -2.08 -9.99
N ARG A 593 -37.58 -0.94 -10.20
CA ARG A 593 -38.22 -0.59 -11.47
C ARG A 593 -37.21 -0.46 -12.61
N SER A 594 -36.04 0.15 -12.39
CA SER A 594 -35.09 0.42 -13.47
C SER A 594 -34.48 -0.86 -14.04
N ALA A 595 -34.19 -1.86 -13.20
CA ALA A 595 -33.60 -3.12 -13.64
C ALA A 595 -34.63 -4.10 -14.22
N TYR A 596 -35.84 -4.16 -13.65
CA TYR A 596 -36.78 -5.25 -13.94
C TYR A 596 -38.02 -4.87 -14.73
N HIS A 597 -38.28 -3.58 -15.00
CA HIS A 597 -39.45 -3.19 -15.79
C HIS A 597 -39.47 -3.89 -17.16
N ASP A 598 -38.45 -3.67 -17.99
CA ASP A 598 -38.42 -4.26 -19.34
C ASP A 598 -38.26 -5.79 -19.28
N ARG A 599 -37.40 -6.29 -18.36
CA ARG A 599 -37.13 -7.72 -18.21
C ARG A 599 -38.36 -8.54 -17.81
N ALA A 600 -39.21 -7.99 -16.93
CA ALA A 600 -40.38 -8.68 -16.42
C ALA A 600 -41.63 -8.49 -17.28
N THR A 601 -41.74 -7.39 -18.04
CA THR A 601 -43.01 -7.00 -18.67
C THR A 601 -43.49 -8.00 -19.72
N LEU A 602 -42.61 -8.50 -20.60
CA LEU A 602 -43.02 -9.51 -21.58
C LEU A 602 -43.58 -10.76 -20.90
N ARG A 603 -42.95 -11.21 -19.81
CA ARG A 603 -43.36 -12.40 -19.05
C ARG A 603 -44.69 -12.19 -18.31
N ILE A 604 -44.91 -11.00 -17.74
CA ILE A 604 -46.20 -10.63 -17.16
C ILE A 604 -47.28 -10.70 -18.25
N ILE A 605 -47.04 -10.08 -19.42
CA ILE A 605 -48.00 -10.09 -20.53
C ILE A 605 -48.30 -11.53 -20.98
N LEU A 606 -47.28 -12.36 -21.16
CA LEU A 606 -47.45 -13.77 -21.52
C LEU A 606 -48.25 -14.54 -20.45
N ALA A 607 -47.99 -14.29 -19.16
CA ALA A 607 -48.70 -14.95 -18.07
C ALA A 607 -50.18 -14.54 -18.03
N GLU A 608 -50.50 -13.26 -18.22
CA GLU A 608 -51.90 -12.79 -18.27
C GLU A 608 -52.60 -13.26 -19.55
N TYR A 609 -51.89 -13.30 -20.68
CA TYR A 609 -52.38 -13.84 -21.95
C TYR A 609 -52.72 -15.32 -21.84
N SER A 610 -51.85 -16.14 -21.23
CA SER A 610 -52.12 -17.57 -20.98
C SER A 610 -53.32 -17.80 -20.07
N GLN A 611 -53.69 -16.82 -19.24
CA GLN A 611 -54.89 -16.84 -18.40
C GLN A 611 -56.12 -16.19 -19.08
N GLN A 612 -56.00 -15.72 -20.32
CA GLN A 612 -57.05 -15.03 -21.08
C GLN A 612 -57.58 -13.75 -20.40
N LYS A 613 -56.77 -13.10 -19.57
CA LYS A 613 -57.14 -11.87 -18.84
C LYS A 613 -56.97 -10.64 -19.74
N VAL A 614 -57.98 -10.37 -20.59
CA VAL A 614 -57.96 -9.30 -21.61
C VAL A 614 -57.59 -7.94 -21.01
N GLU A 615 -58.26 -7.48 -19.95
CA GLU A 615 -58.01 -6.17 -19.34
C GLU A 615 -56.62 -6.07 -18.71
N ALA A 616 -56.09 -7.15 -18.14
CA ALA A 616 -54.75 -7.16 -17.55
C ALA A 616 -53.67 -7.02 -18.63
N VAL A 617 -53.82 -7.73 -19.76
CA VAL A 617 -52.94 -7.60 -20.92
C VAL A 617 -53.05 -6.20 -21.53
N ARG A 618 -54.28 -5.68 -21.69
CA ARG A 618 -54.54 -4.33 -22.20
C ARG A 618 -53.80 -3.26 -21.40
N LYS A 619 -53.89 -3.31 -20.07
CA LYS A 619 -53.25 -2.35 -19.17
C LYS A 619 -51.73 -2.38 -19.28
N GLU A 620 -51.10 -3.56 -19.33
CA GLU A 620 -49.65 -3.64 -19.51
C GLU A 620 -49.19 -3.14 -20.88
N MET A 621 -49.95 -3.46 -21.93
CA MET A 621 -49.69 -3.00 -23.29
C MET A 621 -49.82 -1.48 -23.44
N GLU A 622 -50.78 -0.86 -22.75
CA GLU A 622 -50.94 0.59 -22.74
C GLU A 622 -49.76 1.29 -22.07
N ILE A 623 -49.32 0.79 -20.90
CA ILE A 623 -48.15 1.31 -20.18
C ILE A 623 -46.91 1.27 -21.07
N LEU A 624 -46.71 0.20 -21.82
CA LEU A 624 -45.59 0.07 -22.76
C LEU A 624 -45.62 1.12 -23.87
N ARG A 625 -46.80 1.55 -24.32
CA ARG A 625 -46.95 2.52 -25.43
C ARG A 625 -46.73 3.96 -25.01
N GLN A 626 -46.96 4.29 -23.74
CA GLN A 626 -46.80 5.65 -23.21
C GLN A 626 -45.32 6.07 -23.03
N LYS A 627 -44.37 5.14 -23.21
CA LYS A 627 -42.95 5.36 -22.95
C LYS A 627 -42.09 4.71 -24.04
N ILE A 628 -40.90 5.25 -24.28
CA ILE A 628 -39.94 4.67 -25.24
C ILE A 628 -39.31 3.43 -24.61
N HIS A 629 -39.98 2.29 -24.71
CA HIS A 629 -39.50 0.99 -24.25
C HIS A 629 -39.05 0.11 -25.41
N ASN A 630 -38.00 -0.70 -25.22
CA ASN A 630 -37.44 -1.60 -26.23
C ASN A 630 -37.99 -3.04 -26.15
N VAL A 631 -39.20 -3.21 -25.59
CA VAL A 631 -39.80 -4.54 -25.40
C VAL A 631 -40.50 -4.97 -26.68
N LYS A 632 -39.98 -6.01 -27.35
CA LYS A 632 -40.61 -6.60 -28.53
C LYS A 632 -41.74 -7.55 -28.11
N ILE A 633 -42.98 -7.14 -28.39
CA ILE A 633 -44.16 -7.96 -28.13
C ILE A 633 -44.45 -8.86 -29.33
N PRO A 634 -44.65 -10.18 -29.14
CA PRO A 634 -45.06 -11.07 -30.22
C PRO A 634 -46.32 -10.57 -30.94
N PRO A 635 -46.37 -10.54 -32.28
CA PRO A 635 -47.52 -10.07 -33.04
C PRO A 635 -48.83 -10.76 -32.69
N GLN A 636 -48.76 -12.03 -32.27
CA GLN A 636 -49.92 -12.83 -31.85
C GLN A 636 -50.66 -12.22 -30.66
N ILE A 637 -49.94 -11.56 -29.73
CA ILE A 637 -50.56 -10.91 -28.56
C ILE A 637 -51.32 -9.66 -29.00
N ASN A 638 -50.75 -8.87 -29.90
CA ASN A 638 -51.44 -7.71 -30.49
C ASN A 638 -52.67 -8.13 -31.31
N LEU A 639 -52.57 -9.23 -32.07
CA LEU A 639 -53.69 -9.82 -32.80
C LEU A 639 -54.81 -10.28 -31.83
N TRP A 640 -54.46 -11.10 -30.83
CA TRP A 640 -55.42 -11.60 -29.85
C TRP A 640 -56.11 -10.45 -29.10
N LEU A 641 -55.34 -9.48 -28.59
CA LEU A 641 -55.89 -8.33 -27.89
C LEU A 641 -56.77 -7.48 -28.83
N GLY A 642 -56.33 -7.27 -30.07
CA GLY A 642 -57.07 -6.53 -31.08
C GLY A 642 -58.42 -7.16 -31.42
N ILE A 643 -58.48 -8.49 -31.57
CA ILE A 643 -59.74 -9.21 -31.81
C ILE A 643 -60.66 -9.12 -30.58
N ASN A 644 -60.16 -9.40 -29.38
CA ASN A 644 -60.99 -9.33 -28.17
C ASN A 644 -61.57 -7.92 -27.95
N LEU A 645 -60.78 -6.87 -28.22
CA LEU A 645 -61.26 -5.49 -28.16
C LEU A 645 -62.28 -5.18 -29.26
N PHE A 646 -62.11 -5.73 -30.45
CA PHE A 646 -63.07 -5.59 -31.54
C PHE A 646 -64.42 -6.23 -31.16
N ASP A 647 -64.39 -7.45 -30.63
CA ASP A 647 -65.60 -8.18 -30.22
C ASP A 647 -66.31 -7.49 -29.05
N ASN A 648 -65.56 -6.82 -28.16
CA ASN A 648 -66.08 -5.97 -27.09
C ASN A 648 -66.55 -4.58 -27.56
N GLY A 649 -66.50 -4.27 -28.86
CA GLY A 649 -66.95 -3.00 -29.44
C GLY A 649 -65.95 -1.83 -29.32
N ASN A 650 -64.76 -2.06 -28.77
CA ASN A 650 -63.70 -1.05 -28.62
C ASN A 650 -62.88 -0.90 -29.92
N TYR A 651 -63.54 -0.48 -31.00
CA TYR A 651 -62.97 -0.45 -32.36
C TYR A 651 -61.73 0.46 -32.49
N GLN A 652 -61.67 1.56 -31.74
CA GLN A 652 -60.56 2.50 -31.81
C GLN A 652 -59.26 1.88 -31.26
N GLU A 653 -59.30 1.23 -30.10
CA GLU A 653 -58.16 0.50 -29.54
C GLU A 653 -57.84 -0.77 -30.35
N ALA A 654 -58.87 -1.49 -30.81
CA ALA A 654 -58.68 -2.66 -31.68
C ALA A 654 -57.86 -2.31 -32.93
N SER A 655 -58.22 -1.23 -33.64
CA SER A 655 -57.47 -0.77 -34.82
C SER A 655 -56.02 -0.46 -34.50
N THR A 656 -55.75 0.01 -33.28
CA THR A 656 -54.43 0.44 -32.84
C THR A 656 -53.49 -0.75 -32.60
N TYR A 657 -53.97 -1.79 -31.90
CA TYR A 657 -53.20 -3.02 -31.69
C TYR A 657 -53.07 -3.85 -32.98
N LEU A 658 -54.13 -3.94 -33.78
CA LEU A 658 -54.09 -4.64 -35.07
C LEU A 658 -53.14 -3.96 -36.07
N SER A 659 -53.07 -2.63 -36.08
CA SER A 659 -52.07 -1.90 -36.89
C SER A 659 -50.65 -2.27 -36.48
N THR A 660 -50.40 -2.37 -35.16
CA THR A 660 -49.09 -2.76 -34.61
C THR A 660 -48.74 -4.21 -34.93
N ALA A 661 -49.73 -5.09 -35.09
CA ALA A 661 -49.56 -6.47 -35.52
C ALA A 661 -49.34 -6.64 -37.03
N SER A 662 -49.47 -5.56 -37.82
CA SER A 662 -49.44 -5.59 -39.29
C SER A 662 -48.16 -4.98 -39.86
N ASN A 663 -47.78 -5.41 -41.08
CA ASN A 663 -46.71 -4.82 -41.87
C ASN A 663 -47.25 -4.35 -43.23
N PRO A 664 -47.66 -3.07 -43.36
CA PRO A 664 -48.17 -2.53 -44.62
C PRO A 664 -47.16 -2.50 -45.78
N GLN A 665 -45.85 -2.54 -45.52
CA GLN A 665 -44.83 -2.53 -46.57
C GLN A 665 -44.67 -3.90 -47.23
N GLU A 666 -44.93 -4.96 -46.47
CA GLU A 666 -44.96 -6.34 -46.97
C GLU A 666 -46.26 -7.04 -46.57
N PRO A 667 -47.41 -6.66 -47.16
CA PRO A 667 -48.73 -7.09 -46.69
C PRO A 667 -48.93 -8.61 -46.63
N LYS A 668 -48.26 -9.35 -47.51
CA LYS A 668 -48.28 -10.82 -47.59
C LYS A 668 -47.64 -11.51 -46.38
N THR A 669 -46.80 -10.81 -45.62
CA THR A 669 -46.18 -11.34 -44.37
C THR A 669 -47.12 -11.25 -43.16
N THR A 670 -48.17 -10.42 -43.26
CA THR A 670 -49.16 -10.24 -42.21
C THR A 670 -50.27 -11.29 -42.36
N GLN A 671 -50.72 -11.88 -41.25
CA GLN A 671 -51.84 -12.82 -41.28
C GLN A 671 -53.11 -12.13 -41.81
N ALA A 672 -53.78 -12.74 -42.78
CA ALA A 672 -54.95 -12.14 -43.42
C ALA A 672 -56.07 -11.73 -42.43
N VAL A 673 -56.23 -12.48 -41.34
CA VAL A 673 -57.21 -12.15 -40.29
C VAL A 673 -56.97 -10.74 -39.70
N ILE A 674 -55.72 -10.30 -39.57
CA ILE A 674 -55.37 -8.95 -39.10
C ILE A 674 -55.94 -7.90 -40.05
N TRP A 675 -55.72 -8.05 -41.36
CA TRP A 675 -56.20 -7.09 -42.36
C TRP A 675 -57.72 -6.98 -42.38
N LYS A 676 -58.41 -8.12 -42.23
CA LYS A 676 -59.88 -8.14 -42.13
C LYS A 676 -60.37 -7.33 -40.92
N TYR A 677 -59.93 -7.66 -39.71
CA TYR A 677 -60.38 -6.98 -38.49
C TYR A 677 -59.91 -5.52 -38.44
N LEU A 678 -58.71 -5.21 -38.96
CA LEU A 678 -58.20 -3.85 -39.04
C LEU A 678 -59.05 -2.99 -39.98
N GLY A 679 -59.38 -3.52 -41.16
CA GLY A 679 -60.28 -2.85 -42.10
C GLY A 679 -61.67 -2.62 -41.52
N GLN A 680 -62.23 -3.61 -40.84
CA GLN A 680 -63.53 -3.50 -40.16
C GLN A 680 -63.48 -2.48 -39.00
N ALA A 681 -62.43 -2.49 -38.18
CA ALA A 681 -62.25 -1.53 -37.09
C ALA A 681 -62.13 -0.08 -37.63
N HIS A 682 -61.43 0.10 -38.75
CA HIS A 682 -61.37 1.39 -39.46
C HIS A 682 -62.71 1.80 -40.06
N LEU A 683 -63.47 0.86 -40.62
CA LEU A 683 -64.83 1.12 -41.12
C LEU A 683 -65.75 1.62 -40.00
N PHE A 684 -65.77 0.95 -38.84
CA PHE A 684 -66.59 1.35 -37.69
C PHE A 684 -66.14 2.66 -37.02
N THR A 685 -64.87 3.04 -37.17
CA THR A 685 -64.32 4.31 -36.64
C THR A 685 -64.36 5.45 -37.67
N GLY A 686 -64.95 5.25 -38.85
CA GLY A 686 -65.07 6.26 -39.90
C GLY A 686 -63.78 6.56 -40.68
N LYS A 687 -62.71 5.78 -40.47
CA LYS A 687 -61.41 5.89 -41.17
C LYS A 687 -61.46 5.14 -42.50
N TYR A 688 -62.32 5.61 -43.41
CA TYR A 688 -62.68 4.84 -44.61
C TYR A 688 -61.50 4.62 -45.58
N LYS A 689 -60.55 5.55 -45.68
CA LYS A 689 -59.38 5.41 -46.58
C LYS A 689 -58.45 4.29 -46.10
N GLU A 690 -58.22 4.22 -44.80
CA GLU A 690 -57.43 3.21 -44.12
C GLU A 690 -58.13 1.84 -44.17
N ALA A 691 -59.45 1.82 -43.99
CA ALA A 691 -60.26 0.61 -44.15
C ALA A 691 -60.09 -0.02 -45.54
N ILE A 692 -60.20 0.79 -46.60
CA ILE A 692 -60.04 0.33 -47.99
C ILE A 692 -58.65 -0.27 -48.20
N LYS A 693 -57.58 0.41 -47.75
CA LYS A 693 -56.21 -0.10 -47.86
C LYS A 693 -56.04 -1.46 -47.17
N ALA A 694 -56.55 -1.62 -45.95
CA ALA A 694 -56.49 -2.89 -45.23
C ALA A 694 -57.27 -4.00 -45.97
N PHE A 695 -58.44 -3.68 -46.53
CA PHE A 695 -59.20 -4.63 -47.34
C PHE A 695 -58.50 -5.00 -48.66
N ASP A 696 -57.80 -4.06 -49.31
CA ASP A 696 -56.99 -4.35 -50.49
C ASP A 696 -55.89 -5.36 -50.16
N PHE A 697 -55.14 -5.13 -49.08
CA PHE A 697 -54.14 -6.07 -48.59
C PHE A 697 -54.72 -7.44 -48.24
N TYR A 698 -55.94 -7.50 -47.68
CA TYR A 698 -56.63 -8.77 -47.47
C TYR A 698 -56.91 -9.50 -48.79
N LEU A 699 -57.41 -8.79 -49.79
CA LEU A 699 -57.83 -9.35 -51.09
C LEU A 699 -56.66 -9.77 -51.99
N GLU A 700 -55.46 -9.24 -51.74
CA GLU A 700 -54.20 -9.69 -52.36
C GLU A 700 -53.76 -11.08 -51.86
N THR A 701 -54.31 -11.56 -50.74
CA THR A 701 -54.05 -12.92 -50.24
C THR A 701 -55.04 -13.95 -50.81
N ASN A 702 -54.62 -15.21 -50.92
CA ASN A 702 -55.48 -16.29 -51.41
C ASN A 702 -56.52 -16.67 -50.34
N GLN A 703 -57.73 -16.13 -50.45
CA GLN A 703 -58.82 -16.31 -49.50
C GLN A 703 -60.00 -17.05 -50.16
N PRO A 704 -60.74 -17.88 -49.40
CA PRO A 704 -61.95 -18.51 -49.90
C PRO A 704 -62.98 -17.49 -50.42
N SER A 705 -63.74 -17.87 -51.46
CA SER A 705 -64.69 -16.98 -52.15
C SER A 705 -65.72 -16.32 -51.22
N ASN A 706 -66.14 -17.02 -50.15
CA ASN A 706 -67.06 -16.47 -49.16
C ASN A 706 -66.47 -15.32 -48.33
N ASN A 707 -65.21 -15.42 -47.92
CA ASN A 707 -64.50 -14.40 -47.17
C ASN A 707 -64.15 -13.20 -48.06
N ARG A 708 -63.74 -13.46 -49.30
CA ARG A 708 -63.51 -12.42 -50.31
C ARG A 708 -64.76 -11.59 -50.56
N ALA A 709 -65.93 -12.24 -50.75
CA ALA A 709 -67.20 -11.55 -50.95
C ALA A 709 -67.58 -10.64 -49.76
N ARG A 710 -67.33 -11.09 -48.52
CA ARG A 710 -67.59 -10.30 -47.30
C ARG A 710 -66.69 -9.07 -47.21
N VAL A 711 -65.40 -9.22 -47.49
CA VAL A 711 -64.47 -8.08 -47.47
C VAL A 711 -64.73 -7.12 -48.63
N LEU A 712 -65.13 -7.61 -49.79
CA LEU A 712 -65.57 -6.76 -50.91
C LEU A 712 -66.82 -5.95 -50.55
N HIS A 713 -67.77 -6.54 -49.82
CA HIS A 713 -68.90 -5.80 -49.27
C HIS A 713 -68.43 -4.66 -48.35
N ASP A 714 -67.59 -4.96 -47.36
CA ASP A 714 -67.12 -3.97 -46.39
C ASP A 714 -66.26 -2.88 -47.05
N LYS A 715 -65.46 -3.23 -48.06
CA LYS A 715 -64.70 -2.30 -48.90
C LYS A 715 -65.61 -1.40 -49.73
N SER A 716 -66.64 -1.96 -50.37
CA SER A 716 -67.62 -1.18 -51.12
C SER A 716 -68.38 -0.20 -50.21
N ALA A 717 -68.68 -0.59 -48.97
CA ALA A 717 -69.33 0.29 -47.99
C ALA A 717 -68.42 1.48 -47.62
N ALA A 718 -67.12 1.23 -47.41
CA ALA A 718 -66.13 2.29 -47.19
C ALA A 718 -65.98 3.22 -48.41
N LEU A 719 -65.99 2.67 -49.63
CA LEU A 719 -65.91 3.45 -50.88
C LEU A 719 -67.15 4.31 -51.11
N LEU A 720 -68.33 3.77 -50.81
CA LEU A 720 -69.60 4.51 -50.86
C LEU A 720 -69.59 5.67 -49.86
N ALA A 721 -69.13 5.45 -48.62
CA ALA A 721 -69.00 6.51 -47.62
C ALA A 721 -68.07 7.65 -48.08
N LEU A 722 -67.05 7.36 -48.90
CA LEU A 722 -66.16 8.35 -49.53
C LEU A 722 -66.69 8.92 -50.86
N LYS A 723 -67.92 8.57 -51.27
CA LYS A 723 -68.52 8.93 -52.57
C LYS A 723 -67.69 8.52 -53.79
N LYS A 724 -66.88 7.47 -53.68
CA LYS A 724 -66.10 6.90 -54.79
C LYS A 724 -66.93 5.89 -55.58
N PHE A 725 -68.02 6.35 -56.18
CA PHE A 725 -69.08 5.50 -56.74
C PHE A 725 -68.59 4.46 -57.74
N LYS A 726 -67.79 4.85 -58.74
CA LYS A 726 -67.28 3.92 -59.77
C LYS A 726 -66.43 2.79 -59.15
N ALA A 727 -65.56 3.12 -58.20
CA ALA A 727 -64.74 2.12 -57.52
C ALA A 727 -65.56 1.23 -56.58
N ALA A 728 -66.56 1.80 -55.91
CA ALA A 728 -67.50 1.06 -55.07
C ALA A 728 -68.28 0.02 -55.89
N GLU A 729 -68.76 0.43 -57.07
CA GLU A 729 -69.47 -0.42 -58.02
C GLU A 729 -68.60 -1.57 -58.53
N THR A 730 -67.38 -1.30 -59.00
CA THR A 730 -66.45 -2.36 -59.42
C THR A 730 -66.17 -3.37 -58.30
N ALA A 731 -66.00 -2.91 -57.06
CA ALA A 731 -65.80 -3.80 -55.92
C ALA A 731 -67.05 -4.65 -55.61
N VAL A 732 -68.26 -4.10 -55.80
CA VAL A 732 -69.51 -4.85 -55.65
C VAL A 732 -69.63 -5.92 -56.74
N GLU A 733 -69.42 -5.57 -58.01
CA GLU A 733 -69.51 -6.49 -59.14
C GLU A 733 -68.55 -7.68 -58.96
N ASN A 734 -67.32 -7.40 -58.54
CA ASN A 734 -66.34 -8.43 -58.19
C ASN A 734 -66.79 -9.33 -57.03
N GLY A 735 -67.58 -8.83 -56.09
CA GLY A 735 -68.12 -9.61 -54.98
C GLY A 735 -69.30 -10.48 -55.39
N LEU A 736 -70.15 -10.00 -56.32
CA LEU A 736 -71.37 -10.68 -56.75
C LEU A 736 -71.09 -11.98 -57.52
N THR A 737 -69.94 -12.07 -58.20
CA THR A 737 -69.53 -13.28 -58.95
C THR A 737 -69.06 -14.42 -58.04
N LEU A 738 -68.75 -14.15 -56.76
CA LEU A 738 -68.06 -15.11 -55.89
C LEU A 738 -69.00 -16.05 -55.11
N GLN A 739 -70.20 -15.58 -54.74
CA GLN A 739 -71.14 -16.34 -53.91
C GLN A 739 -72.61 -16.06 -54.28
N PRO A 740 -73.08 -16.51 -55.46
CA PRO A 740 -74.48 -16.36 -55.84
C PRO A 740 -75.42 -16.98 -54.80
N LYS A 741 -76.55 -16.32 -54.49
CA LYS A 741 -77.59 -16.77 -53.52
C LYS A 741 -77.15 -16.84 -52.04
N SER A 742 -76.06 -16.19 -51.66
CA SER A 742 -75.66 -16.04 -50.25
C SER A 742 -76.24 -14.77 -49.61
N ARG A 743 -76.35 -14.71 -48.28
CA ARG A 743 -76.68 -13.46 -47.57
C ARG A 743 -75.78 -12.29 -48.00
N THR A 744 -74.49 -12.55 -48.16
CA THR A 744 -73.50 -11.57 -48.64
C THR A 744 -73.84 -11.05 -50.04
N TYR A 745 -74.35 -11.90 -50.94
CA TYR A 745 -74.80 -11.49 -52.28
C TYR A 745 -75.95 -10.49 -52.20
N GLY A 746 -76.93 -10.74 -51.34
CA GLY A 746 -78.01 -9.77 -51.13
C GLY A 746 -77.50 -8.45 -50.54
N MET A 747 -76.56 -8.50 -49.58
CA MET A 747 -75.93 -7.31 -49.01
C MET A 747 -75.18 -6.50 -50.08
N LEU A 748 -74.44 -7.17 -50.96
CA LEU A 748 -73.74 -6.54 -52.09
C LEU A 748 -74.71 -5.90 -53.09
N CYS A 749 -75.82 -6.58 -53.43
CA CYS A 749 -76.83 -6.02 -54.31
C CYS A 749 -77.57 -4.82 -53.68
N LEU A 750 -77.84 -4.88 -52.37
CA LEU A 750 -78.37 -3.75 -51.61
C LEU A 750 -77.45 -2.54 -51.73
N LEU A 751 -76.15 -2.74 -51.48
CA LEU A 751 -75.13 -1.71 -51.61
C LEU A 751 -74.96 -1.20 -53.06
N TRP A 752 -75.11 -2.08 -54.06
CA TRP A 752 -75.09 -1.71 -55.48
C TRP A 752 -76.21 -0.72 -55.84
N GLY A 753 -77.39 -0.99 -55.29
CA GLY A 753 -78.55 -0.11 -55.39
C GLY A 753 -78.35 1.21 -54.66
N GLU A 754 -77.76 1.18 -53.46
CA GLU A 754 -77.43 2.38 -52.68
C GLU A 754 -76.45 3.31 -53.41
N ILE A 755 -75.46 2.74 -54.11
CA ILE A 755 -74.55 3.50 -54.97
C ILE A 755 -75.35 4.27 -56.04
N ALA A 756 -76.25 3.60 -56.76
CA ALA A 756 -77.09 4.23 -57.77
C ALA A 756 -78.03 5.29 -57.18
N LEU A 757 -78.63 5.02 -56.02
CA LEU A 757 -79.48 5.98 -55.30
C LEU A 757 -78.72 7.26 -54.95
N GLN A 758 -77.49 7.15 -54.43
CA GLN A 758 -76.67 8.33 -54.11
C GLN A 758 -76.24 9.12 -55.35
N GLN A 759 -76.19 8.49 -56.52
CA GLN A 759 -75.91 9.14 -57.80
C GLN A 759 -77.16 9.72 -58.48
N GLY A 760 -78.36 9.49 -57.94
CA GLY A 760 -79.63 9.88 -58.57
C GLY A 760 -80.03 8.99 -59.76
N GLU A 761 -79.40 7.83 -59.95
CA GLU A 761 -79.69 6.90 -61.04
C GLU A 761 -80.78 5.91 -60.64
N TYR A 762 -82.01 6.40 -60.47
CA TYR A 762 -83.11 5.65 -59.85
C TYR A 762 -83.54 4.39 -60.61
N GLU A 763 -83.56 4.40 -61.95
CA GLU A 763 -83.88 3.21 -62.76
C GLU A 763 -82.86 2.09 -62.56
N LYS A 764 -81.57 2.45 -62.51
CA LYS A 764 -80.49 1.49 -62.21
C LYS A 764 -80.58 1.00 -60.77
N ALA A 765 -80.94 1.86 -59.82
CA ALA A 765 -81.15 1.46 -58.43
C ALA A 765 -82.26 0.40 -58.33
N ILE A 766 -83.39 0.59 -59.02
CA ILE A 766 -84.49 -0.40 -59.06
C ILE A 766 -83.99 -1.75 -59.59
N GLN A 767 -83.31 -1.76 -60.73
CA GLN A 767 -82.80 -2.99 -61.35
C GLN A 767 -81.82 -3.75 -60.46
N ARG A 768 -81.07 -3.04 -59.60
CA ARG A 768 -80.11 -3.65 -58.66
C ARG A 768 -80.78 -4.11 -57.37
N LEU A 769 -81.72 -3.31 -56.83
CA LEU A 769 -82.42 -3.56 -55.57
C LEU A 769 -83.52 -4.63 -55.66
N VAL A 770 -83.99 -4.96 -56.87
CA VAL A 770 -84.89 -6.10 -57.07
C VAL A 770 -84.14 -7.44 -56.94
N LYS A 771 -82.83 -7.48 -57.21
CA LYS A 771 -82.04 -8.72 -57.19
C LYS A 771 -82.08 -9.47 -55.84
N PRO A 772 -81.87 -8.82 -54.68
CA PRO A 772 -81.99 -9.49 -53.39
C PRO A 772 -83.38 -10.09 -53.13
N THR A 773 -84.46 -9.52 -53.66
CA THR A 773 -85.83 -9.88 -53.26
C THR A 773 -86.32 -11.21 -53.82
N TYR A 774 -85.65 -11.73 -54.85
CA TYR A 774 -85.89 -13.07 -55.38
C TYR A 774 -84.66 -13.98 -55.28
N ALA A 775 -83.46 -13.44 -55.05
CA ALA A 775 -82.24 -14.22 -54.93
C ALA A 775 -81.98 -14.77 -53.52
N ILE A 776 -82.46 -14.07 -52.48
CA ILE A 776 -82.33 -14.48 -51.08
C ILE A 776 -83.58 -14.10 -50.27
N GLU A 777 -83.81 -14.83 -49.18
CA GLU A 777 -84.79 -14.46 -48.16
C GLU A 777 -84.06 -14.19 -46.84
N ASP A 778 -83.87 -12.92 -46.51
CA ASP A 778 -83.19 -12.47 -45.29
C ASP A 778 -84.03 -11.39 -44.60
N GLU A 779 -84.23 -11.53 -43.28
CA GLU A 779 -85.11 -10.67 -42.47
C GLU A 779 -84.67 -9.20 -42.40
N LYS A 780 -83.46 -8.86 -42.85
CA LYS A 780 -82.93 -7.49 -42.82
C LYS A 780 -82.60 -6.96 -44.22
N VAL A 781 -81.96 -7.78 -45.05
CA VAL A 781 -81.46 -7.37 -46.36
C VAL A 781 -82.59 -7.27 -47.38
N THR A 782 -83.46 -8.29 -47.45
CA THR A 782 -84.60 -8.31 -48.37
C THR A 782 -85.57 -7.14 -48.13
N PRO A 783 -86.05 -6.88 -46.89
CA PRO A 783 -86.92 -5.73 -46.64
C PRO A 783 -86.23 -4.37 -46.85
N ALA A 784 -84.93 -4.24 -46.53
CA ALA A 784 -84.19 -3.01 -46.81
C ALA A 784 -84.09 -2.72 -48.32
N ALA A 785 -83.88 -3.76 -49.14
CA ALA A 785 -83.84 -3.62 -50.60
C ALA A 785 -85.20 -3.21 -51.17
N MET A 786 -86.29 -3.83 -50.69
CA MET A 786 -87.66 -3.47 -51.06
C MET A 786 -87.98 -2.01 -50.72
N MET A 787 -87.65 -1.56 -49.50
CA MET A 787 -87.90 -0.18 -49.07
C MET A 787 -87.13 0.84 -49.92
N LYS A 788 -85.86 0.58 -50.20
CA LYS A 788 -85.02 1.44 -51.05
C LYS A 788 -85.47 1.42 -52.52
N SER A 789 -85.95 0.28 -53.01
CA SER A 789 -86.54 0.16 -54.35
C SER A 789 -87.85 0.94 -54.47
N ALA A 790 -88.71 0.87 -53.46
CA ALA A 790 -89.94 1.66 -53.39
C ALA A 790 -89.65 3.16 -53.45
N PHE A 791 -88.65 3.62 -52.71
CA PHE A 791 -88.18 5.01 -52.80
C PHE A 791 -87.69 5.36 -54.21
N ALA A 792 -86.86 4.53 -54.84
CA ALA A 792 -86.38 4.77 -56.21
C ALA A 792 -87.54 4.88 -57.22
N HIS A 793 -88.55 4.01 -57.11
CA HIS A 793 -89.76 4.07 -57.95
C HIS A 793 -90.54 5.38 -57.78
N GLU A 794 -90.62 5.90 -56.55
CA GLU A 794 -91.27 7.17 -56.28
C GLU A 794 -90.55 8.37 -56.92
N GLN A 795 -89.21 8.35 -56.94
CA GLN A 795 -88.40 9.41 -57.57
C GLN A 795 -88.55 9.47 -59.10
N ILE A 796 -89.01 8.39 -59.74
CA ILE A 796 -89.28 8.33 -61.19
C ILE A 796 -90.78 8.34 -61.53
N ASN A 797 -91.62 8.85 -60.60
CA ASN A 797 -93.08 8.96 -60.73
C ASN A 797 -93.86 7.63 -60.87
N GLN A 798 -93.27 6.49 -60.49
CA GLN A 798 -93.96 5.19 -60.48
C GLN A 798 -94.61 4.91 -59.11
N LYS A 799 -95.55 5.79 -58.70
CA LYS A 799 -96.16 5.78 -57.35
C LYS A 799 -96.92 4.49 -57.02
N GLU A 800 -97.58 3.88 -58.00
CA GLU A 800 -98.33 2.62 -57.82
C GLU A 800 -97.40 1.47 -57.41
N LYS A 801 -96.29 1.30 -58.12
CA LYS A 801 -95.27 0.27 -57.80
C LYS A 801 -94.58 0.52 -56.46
N ALA A 802 -94.33 1.79 -56.11
CA ALA A 802 -93.79 2.15 -54.80
C ALA A 802 -94.75 1.78 -53.66
N SER A 803 -96.06 2.03 -53.84
CA SER A 803 -97.10 1.64 -52.89
C SER A 803 -97.21 0.12 -52.75
N GLU A 804 -97.21 -0.61 -53.87
CA GLU A 804 -97.23 -2.07 -53.89
C GLU A 804 -96.06 -2.68 -53.10
N LEU A 805 -94.83 -2.20 -53.31
CA LEU A 805 -93.65 -2.66 -52.59
C LEU A 805 -93.72 -2.36 -51.09
N ARG A 806 -94.27 -1.20 -50.69
CA ARG A 806 -94.48 -0.83 -49.27
C ARG A 806 -95.53 -1.70 -48.60
N THR A 807 -96.62 -2.02 -49.28
CA THR A 807 -97.66 -2.94 -48.78
C THR A 807 -97.09 -4.34 -48.60
N LYS A 808 -96.41 -4.88 -49.61
CA LYS A 808 -95.71 -6.17 -49.53
C LYS A 808 -94.67 -6.21 -48.40
N LEU A 809 -93.94 -5.12 -48.20
CA LEU A 809 -92.98 -4.98 -47.10
C LEU A 809 -93.66 -5.08 -45.73
N LYS A 810 -94.80 -4.38 -45.53
CA LYS A 810 -95.56 -4.42 -44.27
C LYS A 810 -96.17 -5.79 -44.00
N GLU A 811 -96.69 -6.45 -45.03
CA GLU A 811 -97.29 -7.80 -44.92
C GLU A 811 -96.25 -8.86 -44.60
N LYS A 812 -95.12 -8.85 -45.30
CA LYS A 812 -94.11 -9.91 -45.20
C LYS A 812 -93.08 -9.68 -44.09
N TYR A 813 -92.81 -8.43 -43.71
CA TYR A 813 -91.82 -8.06 -42.69
C TYR A 813 -92.38 -7.04 -41.69
N PRO A 814 -93.42 -7.38 -40.91
CA PRO A 814 -94.11 -6.43 -40.02
C PRO A 814 -93.21 -5.86 -38.92
N ASN A 815 -92.16 -6.58 -38.54
CA ASN A 815 -91.22 -6.19 -37.49
C ASN A 815 -90.01 -5.39 -38.00
N PHE A 816 -89.94 -5.09 -39.30
CA PHE A 816 -88.80 -4.40 -39.88
C PHE A 816 -88.82 -2.90 -39.57
N LYS A 817 -87.86 -2.45 -38.76
CA LYS A 817 -87.62 -1.02 -38.50
C LYS A 817 -86.54 -0.49 -39.44
N PHE A 818 -86.93 0.44 -40.30
CA PHE A 818 -86.05 1.03 -41.30
C PHE A 818 -85.23 2.19 -40.72
N LYS A 819 -83.91 2.23 -41.01
CA LYS A 819 -83.00 3.27 -40.48
C LYS A 819 -82.81 4.47 -41.41
N SER A 820 -82.54 4.26 -42.70
CA SER A 820 -82.27 5.37 -43.65
C SER A 820 -82.33 4.93 -45.12
N ILE A 821 -82.93 5.79 -45.96
CA ILE A 821 -83.13 5.60 -47.41
C ILE A 821 -81.82 5.79 -48.17
N ILE A 822 -81.13 6.90 -47.89
CA ILE A 822 -79.84 7.26 -48.46
C ILE A 822 -78.90 7.52 -47.28
N PRO A 823 -77.81 6.76 -47.10
CA PRO A 823 -76.87 7.00 -46.02
C PRO A 823 -76.25 8.41 -46.14
N SER A 824 -76.55 9.33 -45.24
CA SER A 824 -75.82 10.61 -45.10
C SER A 824 -74.58 10.40 -44.24
N SER A 825 -73.47 11.05 -44.60
CA SER A 825 -72.13 10.81 -44.05
C SER A 825 -71.87 11.44 -42.66
N SER A 826 -72.89 11.76 -41.89
CA SER A 826 -72.72 12.36 -40.56
C SER A 826 -73.79 11.88 -39.60
N GLY A 827 -73.39 11.37 -38.44
CA GLY A 827 -74.30 10.94 -37.39
C GLY A 827 -75.37 11.99 -37.11
N SER A 828 -76.64 11.60 -37.18
CA SER A 828 -77.73 12.28 -36.52
C SER A 828 -78.83 11.26 -36.26
N THR A 829 -79.13 11.09 -34.98
CA THR A 829 -80.44 10.66 -34.50
C THR A 829 -81.52 11.44 -35.26
N VAL A 830 -82.26 10.78 -36.15
CA VAL A 830 -83.57 11.25 -36.57
C VAL A 830 -84.58 10.35 -35.88
N THR A 831 -85.21 10.93 -34.87
CA THR A 831 -86.28 10.36 -34.05
C THR A 831 -87.49 9.99 -34.90
N GLU A 832 -88.21 8.97 -34.45
CA GLU A 832 -89.41 8.31 -35.00
C GLU A 832 -90.63 9.25 -35.27
N SER A 833 -90.46 10.58 -35.33
CA SER A 833 -91.56 11.57 -35.29
C SER A 833 -91.77 12.42 -36.54
N GLN A 834 -91.19 12.07 -37.70
CA GLN A 834 -91.42 12.84 -38.94
C GLN A 834 -91.93 12.00 -40.13
N LEU A 835 -92.49 10.83 -39.87
CA LEU A 835 -93.21 10.02 -40.88
C LEU A 835 -94.49 9.43 -40.28
N ASN A 836 -95.39 10.32 -39.85
CA ASN A 836 -96.83 10.07 -39.88
C ASN A 836 -97.43 10.95 -40.98
#